data_AF-A0A150TPQ5-F1
#
_entry.id   AF-A0A150TPQ5-F1
#
_cell.length_a   1.000
_cell.length_b   1.000
_cell.length_c   1.000
_cell.angle_alpha   90.00
_cell.angle_beta   90.00
_cell.angle_gamma   90.00
#
_symmetry.space_group_name_H-M   'P 1'
#
loop_
_entity.id
_entity.type
_entity.pdbx_description
1 polymer ?
#
loop_
_entity_poly.entity_id
_entity_poly.type
_entity_poly.pdbx_seq_one_letter_code
_entity_poly.pdbx_strand_id
1 'polypeptide(L)'
;MRRAAPILLSIITLGTAMALAACEAADVEPPAPLAEAPAPLQAVAPFSVVIASDPQYWWSEDDLVGEDAAKAKLSSADIKALGSKTNRDQVKAINALVKGATPPGYSAPSAVVVNGDLTSFARPDQWAAYEDQYEDDLLVDVFPGLGNHDYGSNVHDSCGASAQDIVEACGDCAASTGCELCELVGACDCDKGCAKCDRMTGEGSNYCGNESRRWMERWIKKHRGQLEAYDPGSVAYSFVKNGIRFIQLHNHPTYEEPDFHISKSIDFLRNELADAVGEGQRAVINMHDFGDDMSTTDAEFIGAITGFEYNVLGIFSGHIHSQAGHRGNIAVNGVQIPWFRTGSATYSYFLLVQFDGDSMDVSAVHSEGGVPAQVTAYTTSDCDRYGVGNCANVKAPSHHPYPVNPCPGGTQPDLAPGPASSYRCAVVPAQRITDGHTEDKAEKDDHFGRALATADFNGDGYADLAAGAPYEDINGADDAGAVNVIYGSILGLTSGGDQLWHQDSPGVVGSAENDDRFGYALAAGDFNGDGFDDLAIGAPGEDIGGDDDAGSVYLLYGSPSGLTSAGNQGWDQDSPNVAGGVEGGDHFGWSLAAGDFTGDGYADLAIGAPDEDVDGHDDGGAVHVFRGTAAGLSAAGDPMFHENSPNVAGSVEKGDRFGWSLAAGNFDGDGFDDLAIGAPYEDLAGHGGARLPRYGGGPVGRRRSDVPPG
;
A
#
# COMPACT_ATOMS: atom_id res chain seq x y z
N MET A 1 70.19 53.87 13.52
CA MET A 1 70.24 55.34 13.33
C MET A 1 68.87 55.82 12.88
N ARG A 2 68.28 56.87 13.50
CA ARG A 2 67.06 57.66 13.09
C ARG A 2 65.82 56.88 12.60
N ARG A 3 64.55 57.15 12.94
CA ARG A 3 63.80 57.94 13.95
C ARG A 3 62.33 57.45 13.76
N ALA A 4 61.44 57.30 14.75
CA ALA A 4 61.53 57.47 16.20
C ALA A 4 60.49 56.52 16.89
N ALA A 5 59.94 56.91 18.04
CA ALA A 5 58.85 56.27 18.79
C ALA A 5 58.05 57.40 19.52
N PRO A 6 57.17 57.19 20.53
CA PRO A 6 56.36 56.02 20.95
C PRO A 6 54.89 56.42 21.33
N ILE A 7 54.22 55.57 22.15
CA ILE A 7 53.12 55.84 23.13
C ILE A 7 51.67 55.74 22.58
N LEU A 8 50.63 55.23 23.26
CA LEU A 8 50.31 54.30 24.39
C LEU A 8 48.86 54.68 24.81
N LEU A 9 48.12 53.78 25.50
CA LEU A 9 46.80 53.99 26.14
C LEU A 9 45.58 54.10 25.20
N SER A 10 44.39 53.52 25.44
CA SER A 10 43.92 52.32 26.18
C SER A 10 42.40 52.13 25.88
N ILE A 11 41.78 51.07 26.44
CA ILE A 11 40.34 50.93 26.80
C ILE A 11 39.42 50.10 25.85
N ILE A 12 39.21 48.83 26.27
CA ILE A 12 37.94 48.04 26.32
C ILE A 12 37.49 47.17 25.10
N THR A 13 37.62 45.85 25.30
CA THR A 13 36.83 44.65 24.83
C THR A 13 36.39 44.53 23.36
N LEU A 14 36.93 43.55 22.62
CA LEU A 14 36.49 42.13 22.43
C LEU A 14 35.33 41.99 21.40
N GLY A 15 35.39 41.08 20.41
CA GLY A 15 36.45 40.12 20.09
C GLY A 15 36.27 39.39 18.74
N THR A 16 37.21 38.48 18.45
CA THR A 16 37.20 37.39 17.43
C THR A 16 36.90 37.72 15.96
N ALA A 17 37.97 37.89 15.16
CA ALA A 17 37.99 37.63 13.71
C ALA A 17 39.43 37.43 13.17
N MET A 18 40.02 36.24 13.40
CA MET A 18 41.23 35.71 12.75
C MET A 18 41.27 34.20 13.03
N ALA A 19 41.69 33.31 12.14
CA ALA A 19 41.92 33.41 10.70
C ALA A 19 41.96 31.97 10.13
N LEU A 20 41.38 31.71 8.96
CA LEU A 20 41.54 30.42 8.29
C LEU A 20 41.87 30.62 6.80
N ALA A 21 43.10 30.28 6.44
CA ALA A 21 43.61 30.07 5.09
C ALA A 21 44.92 29.29 5.24
N ALA A 22 45.19 28.20 4.52
CA ALA A 22 44.32 27.44 3.61
C ALA A 22 44.79 25.98 3.57
N CYS A 23 43.92 25.08 3.16
CA CYS A 23 44.32 23.81 2.54
C CYS A 23 43.39 23.61 1.34
N GLU A 24 43.96 23.53 0.14
CA GLU A 24 43.19 23.37 -1.10
C GLU A 24 42.64 21.95 -1.17
N ALA A 25 41.32 21.80 -0.97
CA ALA A 25 40.59 20.62 -1.42
C ALA A 25 40.33 20.76 -2.93
N ALA A 26 40.33 19.64 -3.65
CA ALA A 26 40.03 19.63 -5.09
C ALA A 26 38.62 20.16 -5.38
N ASP A 27 38.41 20.67 -6.59
CA ASP A 27 37.08 21.03 -7.11
C ASP A 27 36.19 19.78 -7.18
N VAL A 28 35.51 19.50 -6.08
CA VAL A 28 34.34 18.63 -6.02
C VAL A 28 33.16 19.52 -6.35
N GLU A 29 32.49 19.28 -7.49
CA GLU A 29 31.18 19.88 -7.74
C GLU A 29 30.29 19.61 -6.51
N PRO A 30 29.55 20.61 -5.99
CA PRO A 30 28.59 20.33 -4.94
C PRO A 30 27.69 19.20 -5.42
N PRO A 31 27.38 18.19 -4.58
CA PRO A 31 26.45 17.15 -4.98
C PRO A 31 25.18 17.82 -5.50
N ALA A 32 24.65 17.28 -6.59
CA ALA A 32 23.37 17.75 -7.13
C ALA A 32 22.37 17.85 -5.95
N PRO A 33 21.52 18.89 -5.91
CA PRO A 33 20.55 19.02 -4.82
C PRO A 33 19.83 17.70 -4.68
N LEU A 34 19.74 17.21 -3.43
CA LEU A 34 18.90 16.07 -3.09
C LEU A 34 17.56 16.27 -3.79
N ALA A 35 17.09 15.27 -4.52
CA ALA A 35 15.82 15.35 -5.21
C ALA A 35 14.76 15.86 -4.22
N GLU A 36 13.95 16.84 -4.64
CA GLU A 36 12.90 17.37 -3.78
C GLU A 36 12.10 16.18 -3.22
N ALA A 37 11.89 16.18 -1.90
CA ALA A 37 11.17 15.08 -1.26
C ALA A 37 9.82 14.89 -1.97
N PRO A 38 9.44 13.64 -2.30
CA PRO A 38 8.24 13.39 -3.09
C PRO A 38 7.02 13.98 -2.38
N ALA A 39 6.07 14.51 -3.15
CA ALA A 39 4.90 15.13 -2.55
C ALA A 39 4.11 14.11 -1.70
N PRO A 40 3.57 14.50 -0.54
CA PRO A 40 2.69 13.63 0.25
C PRO A 40 1.49 13.24 -0.62
N LEU A 41 1.01 11.99 -0.49
CA LEU A 41 0.00 11.54 -1.46
C LEU A 41 -1.31 12.31 -1.32
N GLN A 42 -1.92 12.52 -2.48
CA GLN A 42 -3.21 13.15 -2.62
C GLN A 42 -4.29 12.24 -2.04
N ALA A 43 -5.16 12.80 -1.19
CA ALA A 43 -6.31 12.07 -0.66
C ALA A 43 -7.29 11.68 -1.80
N VAL A 44 -7.37 10.39 -2.11
CA VAL A 44 -8.23 9.84 -3.16
C VAL A 44 -9.64 9.59 -2.63
N ALA A 45 -10.58 10.45 -3.03
CA ALA A 45 -12.00 10.26 -2.73
C ALA A 45 -12.56 9.01 -3.47
N PRO A 46 -13.42 8.18 -2.85
CA PRO A 46 -13.83 6.91 -3.42
C PRO A 46 -14.48 7.04 -4.81
N PHE A 47 -13.97 6.31 -5.80
CA PHE A 47 -14.51 6.31 -7.17
C PHE A 47 -14.32 4.97 -7.88
N SER A 48 -15.16 4.71 -8.89
CA SER A 48 -15.06 3.50 -9.72
C SER A 48 -14.59 3.81 -11.14
N VAL A 49 -13.98 2.81 -11.76
CA VAL A 49 -13.71 2.70 -13.20
C VAL A 49 -14.08 1.30 -13.67
N VAL A 50 -14.36 1.15 -14.97
CA VAL A 50 -14.41 -0.16 -15.62
C VAL A 50 -13.09 -0.41 -16.35
N ILE A 51 -12.57 -1.64 -16.28
CA ILE A 51 -11.44 -2.10 -17.08
C ILE A 51 -11.90 -3.34 -17.86
N ALA A 52 -12.01 -3.17 -19.18
CA ALA A 52 -12.44 -4.19 -20.14
C ALA A 52 -11.30 -4.51 -21.11
N SER A 53 -11.49 -5.49 -21.99
CA SER A 53 -10.55 -5.82 -23.07
C SER A 53 -11.24 -6.61 -24.18
N ASP A 54 -10.51 -6.80 -25.27
CA ASP A 54 -10.81 -7.74 -26.36
C ASP A 54 -12.25 -7.63 -26.91
N PRO A 55 -12.72 -6.41 -27.29
CA PRO A 55 -13.97 -6.25 -28.01
C PRO A 55 -13.92 -6.84 -29.42
N GLN A 56 -12.75 -6.89 -30.04
CA GLN A 56 -12.47 -7.52 -31.34
C GLN A 56 -13.59 -7.28 -32.37
N TYR A 57 -13.78 -6.03 -32.79
CA TYR A 57 -14.69 -5.73 -33.91
C TYR A 57 -14.11 -6.28 -35.22
N TRP A 58 -14.73 -7.18 -35.97
CA TRP A 58 -15.68 -8.20 -35.53
C TRP A 58 -14.95 -9.53 -35.69
N TRP A 59 -14.85 -10.31 -34.61
CA TRP A 59 -14.13 -11.58 -34.57
C TRP A 59 -14.62 -12.58 -35.64
N SER A 60 -13.74 -13.49 -36.04
CA SER A 60 -14.02 -14.51 -37.05
C SER A 60 -13.50 -15.89 -36.64
N GLU A 61 -14.45 -16.76 -36.30
CA GLU A 61 -14.45 -18.22 -36.47
C GLU A 61 -13.39 -19.09 -35.74
N ASP A 62 -12.13 -18.67 -35.56
CA ASP A 62 -11.06 -19.55 -35.07
C ASP A 62 -10.98 -19.69 -33.53
N ASP A 63 -11.36 -18.68 -32.74
CA ASP A 63 -11.23 -18.71 -31.27
C ASP A 63 -12.39 -19.41 -30.52
N LEU A 64 -13.35 -20.01 -31.24
CA LEU A 64 -14.31 -20.92 -30.62
C LEU A 64 -13.68 -22.31 -30.33
N VAL A 65 -12.48 -22.35 -29.74
CA VAL A 65 -11.78 -23.60 -29.40
C VAL A 65 -12.28 -24.19 -28.08
N GLY A 66 -13.59 -24.27 -27.93
CA GLY A 66 -14.26 -25.41 -27.34
C GLY A 66 -15.02 -26.11 -28.48
N GLU A 67 -14.96 -27.45 -28.57
CA GLU A 67 -15.35 -28.28 -29.74
C GLU A 67 -16.71 -28.01 -30.44
N ASP A 68 -17.55 -27.11 -29.96
CA ASP A 68 -18.95 -26.96 -30.33
C ASP A 68 -19.21 -26.01 -31.51
N ALA A 69 -18.30 -25.11 -31.87
CA ALA A 69 -18.47 -24.28 -33.09
C ALA A 69 -18.34 -25.09 -34.37
N ALA A 70 -17.36 -26.00 -34.41
CA ALA A 70 -17.23 -27.02 -35.45
C ALA A 70 -18.47 -27.93 -35.54
N LYS A 71 -19.26 -28.03 -34.45
CA LYS A 71 -20.57 -28.75 -34.43
C LYS A 71 -21.75 -27.85 -34.86
N ALA A 72 -21.64 -26.52 -34.74
CA ALA A 72 -22.74 -25.57 -34.90
C ALA A 72 -22.99 -25.05 -36.33
N LYS A 73 -21.96 -25.00 -37.21
CA LYS A 73 -22.05 -24.51 -38.61
C LYS A 73 -22.68 -23.11 -38.73
N LEU A 74 -22.22 -22.17 -37.92
CA LEU A 74 -22.61 -20.76 -38.05
C LEU A 74 -22.04 -20.18 -39.36
N SER A 75 -22.67 -19.14 -39.91
CA SER A 75 -22.08 -18.39 -41.02
C SER A 75 -21.28 -17.19 -40.50
N SER A 76 -20.37 -16.65 -41.32
CA SER A 76 -19.63 -15.42 -40.99
C SER A 76 -20.56 -14.23 -40.68
N ALA A 77 -21.81 -14.24 -41.18
CA ALA A 77 -22.82 -13.25 -40.84
C ALA A 77 -23.39 -13.46 -39.42
N ASP A 78 -23.58 -14.71 -38.99
CA ASP A 78 -24.03 -15.06 -37.64
C ASP A 78 -22.94 -14.77 -36.59
N ILE A 79 -21.67 -15.08 -36.92
CA ILE A 79 -20.49 -14.78 -36.09
C ILE A 79 -20.35 -13.27 -35.91
N LYS A 80 -20.38 -12.50 -37.01
CA LYS A 80 -20.40 -11.03 -36.96
C LYS A 80 -21.54 -10.51 -36.09
N ALA A 81 -22.76 -11.03 -36.28
CA ALA A 81 -23.93 -10.63 -35.49
C ALA A 81 -23.79 -10.97 -33.98
N LEU A 82 -23.13 -12.08 -33.65
CA LEU A 82 -22.84 -12.50 -32.27
C LEU A 82 -21.78 -11.60 -31.62
N GLY A 83 -20.68 -11.29 -32.32
CA GLY A 83 -19.70 -10.29 -31.87
C GLY A 83 -20.29 -8.89 -31.71
N SER A 84 -21.22 -8.50 -32.59
CA SER A 84 -21.99 -7.27 -32.35
C SER A 84 -22.92 -7.37 -31.16
N LYS A 85 -23.44 -8.55 -30.84
CA LYS A 85 -24.34 -8.73 -29.68
C LYS A 85 -23.56 -8.60 -28.38
N THR A 86 -22.47 -9.34 -28.21
CA THR A 86 -21.69 -9.34 -26.96
C THR A 86 -21.13 -7.96 -26.65
N ASN A 87 -20.56 -7.27 -27.64
CA ASN A 87 -20.12 -5.88 -27.49
C ASN A 87 -21.26 -4.92 -27.10
N ARG A 88 -22.42 -4.98 -27.77
CA ARG A 88 -23.57 -4.12 -27.41
C ARG A 88 -24.10 -4.41 -26.02
N ASP A 89 -24.03 -5.66 -25.59
CA ASP A 89 -24.44 -6.07 -24.26
C ASP A 89 -23.43 -5.58 -23.21
N GLN A 90 -22.11 -5.65 -23.47
CA GLN A 90 -21.08 -5.01 -22.65
C GLN A 90 -21.29 -3.50 -22.50
N VAL A 91 -21.45 -2.76 -23.60
CA VAL A 91 -21.68 -1.30 -23.57
C VAL A 91 -22.96 -0.94 -22.81
N LYS A 92 -24.06 -1.70 -22.98
CA LYS A 92 -25.29 -1.51 -22.18
C LYS A 92 -25.07 -1.79 -20.69
N ALA A 93 -24.33 -2.85 -20.34
CA ALA A 93 -24.08 -3.22 -18.96
C ALA A 93 -23.23 -2.15 -18.25
N ILE A 94 -22.17 -1.65 -18.91
CA ILE A 94 -21.37 -0.52 -18.43
C ILE A 94 -22.25 0.73 -18.27
N ASN A 95 -23.06 1.07 -19.28
CA ASN A 95 -23.98 2.20 -19.21
C ASN A 95 -25.09 2.05 -18.15
N ALA A 96 -25.41 0.82 -17.71
CA ALA A 96 -26.28 0.59 -16.57
C ALA A 96 -25.56 0.85 -15.24
N LEU A 97 -24.29 0.43 -15.10
CA LEU A 97 -23.45 0.78 -13.95
C LEU A 97 -23.28 2.30 -13.82
N VAL A 98 -22.97 3.02 -14.90
CA VAL A 98 -22.90 4.50 -14.92
C VAL A 98 -24.22 5.14 -14.44
N LYS A 99 -25.36 4.51 -14.72
CA LYS A 99 -26.71 4.96 -14.28
C LYS A 99 -27.07 4.52 -12.85
N GLY A 100 -26.13 3.95 -12.10
CA GLY A 100 -26.32 3.56 -10.70
C GLY A 100 -26.83 2.13 -10.48
N ALA A 101 -26.71 1.24 -11.48
CA ALA A 101 -26.95 -0.20 -11.28
C ALA A 101 -25.75 -0.91 -10.60
N THR A 102 -25.01 -0.20 -9.74
CA THR A 102 -23.76 -0.68 -9.17
C THR A 102 -23.98 -1.61 -7.97
N PRO A 103 -23.02 -2.52 -7.70
CA PRO A 103 -23.05 -3.32 -6.48
C PRO A 103 -22.90 -2.47 -5.21
N PRO A 104 -23.33 -2.96 -4.04
CA PRO A 104 -23.05 -2.31 -2.76
C PRO A 104 -21.55 -2.08 -2.57
N GLY A 105 -21.16 -0.89 -2.12
CA GLY A 105 -19.76 -0.47 -1.99
C GLY A 105 -19.15 0.16 -3.25
N TYR A 106 -19.78 0.02 -4.42
CA TYR A 106 -19.28 0.59 -5.67
C TYR A 106 -20.04 1.86 -6.06
N SER A 107 -19.28 2.93 -6.29
CA SER A 107 -19.75 4.16 -6.92
C SER A 107 -20.01 3.95 -8.42
N ALA A 108 -20.76 4.86 -9.06
CA ALA A 108 -20.95 4.83 -10.51
C ALA A 108 -19.58 4.98 -11.21
N PRO A 109 -19.19 4.09 -12.15
CA PRO A 109 -17.92 4.19 -12.83
C PRO A 109 -17.83 5.49 -13.61
N SER A 110 -16.66 6.14 -13.53
CA SER A 110 -16.41 7.49 -14.05
C SER A 110 -15.51 7.52 -15.29
N ALA A 111 -14.96 6.37 -15.67
CA ALA A 111 -14.13 6.13 -16.84
C ALA A 111 -14.19 4.64 -17.22
N VAL A 112 -13.84 4.32 -18.48
CA VAL A 112 -13.63 2.97 -19.00
C VAL A 112 -12.22 2.88 -19.57
N VAL A 113 -11.46 1.86 -19.19
CA VAL A 113 -10.20 1.47 -19.87
C VAL A 113 -10.48 0.23 -20.70
N VAL A 114 -9.92 0.15 -21.92
CA VAL A 114 -10.07 -1.01 -22.82
C VAL A 114 -8.69 -1.54 -23.21
N ASN A 115 -8.25 -2.64 -22.61
CA ASN A 115 -6.88 -3.18 -22.69
C ASN A 115 -6.55 -3.92 -24.00
N GLY A 116 -6.75 -3.27 -25.14
CA GLY A 116 -6.36 -3.80 -26.45
C GLY A 116 -7.38 -4.71 -27.12
N ASP A 117 -7.00 -5.17 -28.31
CA ASP A 117 -7.79 -5.96 -29.24
C ASP A 117 -9.12 -5.27 -29.57
N LEU A 118 -9.02 -3.97 -29.86
CA LEU A 118 -10.15 -3.09 -30.20
C LEU A 118 -10.82 -3.57 -31.49
N THR A 119 -10.01 -4.00 -32.45
CA THR A 119 -10.39 -4.55 -33.74
C THR A 119 -9.82 -5.95 -33.89
N SER A 120 -10.41 -6.77 -34.76
CA SER A 120 -9.87 -8.12 -35.05
C SER A 120 -8.74 -8.12 -36.09
N PHE A 121 -8.71 -7.08 -36.96
CA PHE A 121 -7.86 -7.01 -38.16
C PHE A 121 -7.48 -5.56 -38.55
N ALA A 122 -7.58 -4.58 -37.64
CA ALA A 122 -7.28 -3.16 -37.90
C ALA A 122 -7.99 -2.52 -39.11
N ARG A 123 -9.14 -3.04 -39.56
CA ARG A 123 -9.80 -2.56 -40.79
C ARG A 123 -10.62 -1.28 -40.54
N PRO A 124 -10.74 -0.36 -41.53
CA PRO A 124 -11.50 0.88 -41.34
C PRO A 124 -12.97 0.70 -40.91
N ASP A 125 -13.64 -0.39 -41.32
CA ASP A 125 -15.01 -0.71 -40.90
C ASP A 125 -15.10 -1.27 -39.48
N GLN A 126 -13.97 -1.66 -38.89
CA GLN A 126 -13.84 -2.14 -37.51
C GLN A 126 -13.51 -0.98 -36.58
N TRP A 127 -12.55 -0.12 -36.97
CA TRP A 127 -12.27 1.14 -36.26
C TRP A 127 -13.52 2.01 -36.13
N ALA A 128 -14.26 2.20 -37.22
CA ALA A 128 -15.52 2.95 -37.18
C ALA A 128 -16.61 2.28 -36.32
N ALA A 129 -16.63 0.95 -36.21
CA ALA A 129 -17.58 0.23 -35.36
C ALA A 129 -17.18 0.28 -33.87
N TYR A 130 -15.88 0.31 -33.58
CA TYR A 130 -15.36 0.56 -32.24
C TYR A 130 -15.67 2.00 -31.79
N GLU A 131 -15.39 3.00 -32.64
CA GLU A 131 -15.71 4.41 -32.39
C GLU A 131 -17.22 4.61 -32.10
N ASP A 132 -18.11 4.14 -33.01
CA ASP A 132 -19.58 4.27 -32.90
C ASP A 132 -20.13 3.69 -31.60
N GLN A 133 -19.51 2.64 -31.04
CA GLN A 133 -20.09 1.88 -29.94
C GLN A 133 -19.36 2.01 -28.59
N TYR A 134 -18.04 2.24 -28.58
CA TYR A 134 -17.27 2.47 -27.36
C TYR A 134 -16.95 3.96 -27.15
N GLU A 135 -16.66 4.76 -28.18
CA GLU A 135 -16.43 6.21 -27.97
C GLU A 135 -17.72 7.02 -27.93
N ASP A 136 -18.67 6.76 -28.82
CA ASP A 136 -19.88 7.59 -28.97
C ASP A 136 -21.07 7.13 -28.10
N ASP A 137 -21.18 5.82 -27.81
CA ASP A 137 -22.33 5.20 -27.13
C ASP A 137 -22.12 5.01 -25.60
N LEU A 138 -20.87 5.04 -25.11
CA LEU A 138 -20.56 5.02 -23.67
C LEU A 138 -20.73 6.40 -23.03
N LEU A 139 -21.24 6.42 -21.80
CA LEU A 139 -21.63 7.67 -21.10
C LEU A 139 -20.52 8.30 -20.24
N VAL A 140 -19.27 7.83 -20.39
CA VAL A 140 -18.08 8.27 -19.64
C VAL A 140 -16.85 8.22 -20.55
N ASP A 141 -15.77 8.91 -20.16
CA ASP A 141 -14.51 8.90 -20.91
C ASP A 141 -13.97 7.47 -21.09
N VAL A 142 -13.46 7.18 -22.29
CA VAL A 142 -12.94 5.85 -22.67
C VAL A 142 -11.49 5.95 -23.10
N PHE A 143 -10.63 5.15 -22.47
CA PHE A 143 -9.19 5.12 -22.64
C PHE A 143 -8.78 3.80 -23.32
N PRO A 144 -8.54 3.81 -24.65
CA PRO A 144 -8.18 2.61 -25.41
C PRO A 144 -6.69 2.27 -25.29
N GLY A 145 -6.37 1.02 -25.02
CA GLY A 145 -5.08 0.39 -25.32
C GLY A 145 -5.11 -0.33 -26.67
N LEU A 146 -3.97 -0.59 -27.29
CA LEU A 146 -3.84 -1.43 -28.49
C LEU A 146 -3.39 -2.87 -28.12
N GLY A 147 -3.99 -3.86 -28.77
CA GLY A 147 -3.62 -5.28 -28.66
C GLY A 147 -3.04 -5.87 -29.94
N ASN A 148 -2.76 -7.18 -29.96
CA ASN A 148 -2.08 -7.81 -31.10
C ASN A 148 -2.96 -7.88 -32.37
N HIS A 149 -4.29 -7.93 -32.25
CA HIS A 149 -5.22 -7.88 -33.39
C HIS A 149 -5.41 -6.46 -33.95
N ASP A 150 -5.01 -5.44 -33.20
CA ASP A 150 -4.99 -4.05 -33.67
C ASP A 150 -3.81 -3.78 -34.61
N TYR A 151 -2.94 -4.74 -34.88
CA TYR A 151 -1.91 -4.63 -35.91
C TYR A 151 -2.09 -5.76 -36.93
N GLY A 152 -1.99 -5.43 -38.23
CA GLY A 152 -2.35 -6.35 -39.33
C GLY A 152 -1.33 -7.46 -39.61
N SER A 153 -0.86 -8.18 -38.60
CA SER A 153 0.17 -9.23 -38.70
C SER A 153 -0.27 -10.63 -38.25
N ASN A 154 -1.57 -10.90 -38.11
CA ASN A 154 -2.04 -12.29 -38.25
C ASN A 154 -1.87 -12.67 -39.73
N VAL A 155 -0.70 -13.28 -40.04
CA VAL A 155 -0.07 -13.43 -41.37
C VAL A 155 -0.86 -14.26 -42.39
N HIS A 156 -2.12 -14.59 -42.10
CA HIS A 156 -3.02 -15.35 -42.97
C HIS A 156 -4.22 -14.55 -43.49
N ASP A 157 -4.65 -13.48 -42.82
CA ASP A 157 -5.83 -12.71 -43.22
C ASP A 157 -5.46 -11.33 -43.77
N SER A 158 -5.49 -11.23 -45.09
CA SER A 158 -5.10 -10.04 -45.84
C SER A 158 -5.96 -8.82 -45.50
N CYS A 159 -5.31 -7.76 -45.01
CA CYS A 159 -5.90 -6.42 -44.88
C CYS A 159 -6.45 -5.90 -46.23
N GLY A 160 -7.76 -6.05 -46.45
CA GLY A 160 -8.51 -5.38 -47.51
C GLY A 160 -8.91 -6.22 -48.73
N ALA A 161 -8.64 -7.52 -48.78
CA ALA A 161 -9.23 -8.42 -49.77
C ALA A 161 -10.32 -9.27 -49.11
N SER A 162 -11.55 -9.24 -49.62
CA SER A 162 -12.53 -10.26 -49.26
C SER A 162 -12.14 -11.60 -49.88
N ALA A 163 -12.64 -12.71 -49.33
CA ALA A 163 -12.50 -14.02 -49.97
C ALA A 163 -12.98 -14.01 -51.44
N GLN A 164 -13.91 -13.12 -51.79
CA GLN A 164 -14.43 -12.94 -53.14
C GLN A 164 -13.42 -12.22 -54.06
N ASP A 165 -12.66 -11.25 -53.55
CA ASP A 165 -11.57 -10.58 -54.29
C ASP A 165 -10.38 -11.52 -54.53
N ILE A 166 -10.09 -12.41 -53.57
CA ILE A 166 -9.07 -13.47 -53.70
C ILE A 166 -9.48 -14.50 -54.76
N VAL A 167 -10.76 -14.92 -54.76
CA VAL A 167 -11.30 -15.86 -55.77
C VAL A 167 -11.30 -15.25 -57.18
N GLU A 168 -11.66 -13.98 -57.35
CA GLU A 168 -11.55 -13.29 -58.66
C GLU A 168 -10.09 -13.12 -59.11
N ALA A 169 -9.12 -13.05 -58.18
CA ALA A 169 -7.70 -12.97 -58.49
C ALA A 169 -7.04 -14.32 -58.83
N CYS A 170 -7.49 -15.44 -58.26
CA CYS A 170 -6.81 -16.75 -58.32
C CYS A 170 -7.40 -17.81 -59.27
N GLY A 171 -8.62 -17.63 -59.80
CA GLY A 171 -9.18 -18.31 -60.98
C GLY A 171 -9.00 -19.84 -61.15
N ASP A 172 -10.03 -20.62 -60.80
CA ASP A 172 -10.31 -22.02 -61.19
C ASP A 172 -9.11 -22.91 -61.61
N CYS A 173 -8.43 -23.53 -60.64
CA CYS A 173 -7.39 -24.50 -60.92
C CYS A 173 -7.46 -25.71 -59.98
N ALA A 174 -7.63 -26.91 -60.54
CA ALA A 174 -7.78 -28.16 -59.80
C ALA A 174 -7.00 -29.32 -60.46
N ALA A 175 -6.53 -30.24 -59.61
CA ALA A 175 -5.89 -31.53 -59.90
C ALA A 175 -4.40 -31.56 -60.30
N SER A 176 -3.51 -31.67 -59.31
CA SER A 176 -2.49 -32.74 -59.28
C SER A 176 -1.94 -32.97 -57.85
N THR A 177 -1.15 -34.04 -57.68
CA THR A 177 -0.75 -34.58 -56.37
C THR A 177 0.39 -33.81 -55.70
N GLY A 178 0.05 -32.93 -54.76
CA GLY A 178 1.00 -32.28 -53.85
C GLY A 178 0.38 -31.36 -52.78
N CYS A 179 -0.96 -31.31 -52.68
CA CYS A 179 -1.69 -30.29 -51.93
C CYS A 179 -2.34 -30.84 -50.64
N GLU A 180 -1.55 -31.18 -49.62
CA GLU A 180 -2.09 -31.44 -48.26
C GLU A 180 -2.24 -30.16 -47.41
N LEU A 181 -1.80 -29.00 -47.94
CA LEU A 181 -1.89 -27.68 -47.30
C LEU A 181 -2.93 -26.73 -47.93
N CYS A 182 -3.65 -27.17 -48.97
CA CYS A 182 -4.63 -26.33 -49.69
C CYS A 182 -6.10 -26.73 -49.43
N GLU A 183 -6.39 -27.68 -48.54
CA GLU A 183 -7.77 -28.11 -48.26
C GLU A 183 -8.54 -27.20 -47.28
N LEU A 184 -7.86 -26.31 -46.54
CA LEU A 184 -8.50 -25.38 -45.60
C LEU A 184 -8.98 -24.07 -46.23
N VAL A 185 -8.38 -23.62 -47.34
CA VAL A 185 -8.74 -22.36 -48.01
C VAL A 185 -8.76 -22.57 -49.51
N GLY A 186 -9.96 -22.68 -50.08
CA GLY A 186 -10.15 -23.09 -51.47
C GLY A 186 -9.88 -22.00 -52.51
N ALA A 187 -8.60 -21.66 -52.75
CA ALA A 187 -8.15 -20.98 -53.98
C ALA A 187 -6.62 -21.03 -54.16
N CYS A 188 -6.20 -21.11 -55.45
CA CYS A 188 -4.94 -20.66 -56.08
C CYS A 188 -4.12 -21.72 -56.84
N ASP A 189 -3.60 -21.30 -58.01
CA ASP A 189 -2.73 -22.06 -58.94
C ASP A 189 -1.25 -21.80 -58.61
N CYS A 190 -0.47 -22.86 -58.37
CA CYS A 190 0.90 -22.77 -57.87
C CYS A 190 1.98 -22.42 -58.91
N ASP A 191 1.71 -22.48 -60.22
CA ASP A 191 2.76 -22.32 -61.25
C ASP A 191 2.87 -20.90 -61.85
N LYS A 192 2.02 -19.94 -61.45
CA LYS A 192 2.00 -18.57 -62.02
C LYS A 192 1.83 -17.41 -61.02
N GLY A 193 2.75 -17.31 -60.07
CA GLY A 193 3.24 -15.98 -59.65
C GLY A 193 3.07 -15.59 -58.18
N CYS A 194 3.83 -16.22 -57.28
CA CYS A 194 3.97 -15.77 -55.88
C CYS A 194 4.35 -14.28 -55.74
N ALA A 195 5.07 -13.71 -56.72
CA ALA A 195 5.48 -12.30 -56.75
C ALA A 195 4.34 -11.25 -56.77
N LYS A 196 3.07 -11.68 -56.82
CA LYS A 196 1.89 -10.81 -56.63
C LYS A 196 1.25 -10.98 -55.24
N CYS A 197 1.28 -12.19 -54.66
CA CYS A 197 0.89 -12.43 -53.27
C CYS A 197 1.92 -11.83 -52.30
N ASP A 198 3.23 -12.02 -52.55
CA ASP A 198 4.33 -11.40 -51.79
C ASP A 198 4.22 -9.87 -51.70
N ARG A 199 3.58 -9.25 -52.70
CA ARG A 199 3.37 -7.79 -52.71
C ARG A 199 2.16 -7.38 -51.87
N MET A 200 1.13 -8.22 -51.75
CA MET A 200 0.01 -7.96 -50.83
C MET A 200 0.36 -8.27 -49.39
N THR A 201 1.18 -9.29 -49.12
CA THR A 201 1.63 -9.61 -47.75
C THR A 201 2.63 -8.57 -47.23
N GLY A 202 3.54 -8.06 -48.06
CA GLY A 202 4.51 -7.03 -47.66
C GLY A 202 3.99 -5.59 -47.62
N GLU A 203 3.10 -5.18 -48.55
CA GLU A 203 2.50 -3.82 -48.51
C GLU A 203 1.29 -3.75 -47.55
N GLY A 204 0.62 -4.89 -47.29
CA GLY A 204 -0.59 -4.97 -46.47
C GLY A 204 -0.35 -4.88 -44.95
N SER A 205 0.70 -5.52 -44.43
CA SER A 205 1.08 -5.41 -43.01
C SER A 205 1.47 -3.96 -42.67
N ASN A 206 2.35 -3.38 -43.51
CA ASN A 206 2.75 -1.98 -43.45
C ASN A 206 1.56 -1.01 -43.52
N TYR A 207 0.51 -1.30 -44.29
CA TYR A 207 -0.69 -0.46 -44.32
C TYR A 207 -1.45 -0.48 -42.99
N CYS A 208 -1.70 -1.67 -42.43
CA CYS A 208 -2.52 -1.82 -41.24
C CYS A 208 -1.83 -1.31 -39.96
N GLY A 209 -0.54 -1.60 -39.74
CA GLY A 209 0.20 -1.01 -38.60
C GLY A 209 0.21 0.53 -38.64
N ASN A 210 0.40 1.10 -39.84
CA ASN A 210 0.31 2.55 -40.03
C ASN A 210 -1.08 3.12 -39.73
N GLU A 211 -2.17 2.45 -40.11
CA GLU A 211 -3.52 2.94 -39.81
C GLU A 211 -3.86 2.88 -38.32
N SER A 212 -3.41 1.86 -37.58
CA SER A 212 -3.62 1.75 -36.14
C SER A 212 -2.87 2.81 -35.34
N ARG A 213 -1.60 3.07 -35.71
CA ARG A 213 -0.84 4.21 -35.16
C ARG A 213 -1.50 5.54 -35.52
N ARG A 214 -1.93 5.74 -36.77
CA ARG A 214 -2.65 6.97 -37.16
C ARG A 214 -3.98 7.10 -36.42
N TRP A 215 -4.66 6.00 -36.12
CA TRP A 215 -5.88 5.99 -35.32
C TRP A 215 -5.58 6.43 -33.89
N MET A 216 -4.61 5.81 -33.24
CA MET A 216 -4.19 6.19 -31.87
C MET A 216 -3.65 7.62 -31.82
N GLU A 217 -2.83 8.07 -32.78
CA GLU A 217 -2.37 9.47 -32.87
C GLU A 217 -3.54 10.46 -33.08
N ARG A 218 -4.60 10.09 -33.82
CA ARG A 218 -5.83 10.89 -33.93
C ARG A 218 -6.59 10.90 -32.60
N TRP A 219 -6.72 9.76 -31.93
CA TRP A 219 -7.39 9.62 -30.64
C TRP A 219 -6.70 10.45 -29.55
N ILE A 220 -5.38 10.29 -29.39
CA ILE A 220 -4.55 11.04 -28.45
C ILE A 220 -4.62 12.54 -28.73
N LYS A 221 -4.63 12.95 -30.01
CA LYS A 221 -4.81 14.35 -30.39
C LYS A 221 -6.23 14.89 -30.11
N LYS A 222 -7.27 14.07 -30.26
CA LYS A 222 -8.67 14.38 -29.90
C LYS A 222 -8.82 14.57 -28.38
N HIS A 223 -8.13 13.75 -27.59
CA HIS A 223 -8.27 13.69 -26.13
C HIS A 223 -7.09 14.30 -25.35
N ARG A 224 -6.17 15.04 -25.98
CA ARG A 224 -4.94 15.55 -25.32
C ARG A 224 -5.17 16.37 -24.04
N GLY A 225 -6.34 16.99 -23.87
CA GLY A 225 -6.73 17.69 -22.64
C GLY A 225 -7.16 16.79 -21.47
N GLN A 226 -7.16 15.47 -21.65
CA GLN A 226 -7.46 14.45 -20.64
C GLN A 226 -6.22 13.59 -20.28
N LEU A 227 -5.07 13.86 -20.91
CA LEU A 227 -3.87 13.03 -20.82
C LEU A 227 -2.72 13.84 -20.21
N GLU A 228 -1.98 13.27 -19.28
CA GLU A 228 -0.77 13.90 -18.73
C GLU A 228 0.36 13.80 -19.76
N ALA A 229 0.77 12.57 -20.10
CA ALA A 229 1.86 12.32 -21.03
C ALA A 229 1.46 11.39 -22.18
N TYR A 230 2.35 11.36 -23.18
CA TYR A 230 2.27 10.53 -24.38
C TYR A 230 3.67 10.35 -24.96
N ASP A 231 4.06 9.11 -25.25
CA ASP A 231 5.28 8.80 -25.97
C ASP A 231 4.99 8.48 -27.46
N PRO A 232 5.48 9.29 -28.42
CA PRO A 232 5.30 9.02 -29.84
C PRO A 232 6.11 7.82 -30.38
N GLY A 233 7.02 7.23 -29.60
CA GLY A 233 7.73 6.00 -29.95
C GLY A 233 6.86 4.75 -29.76
N SER A 234 6.35 4.56 -28.55
CA SER A 234 5.52 3.42 -28.14
C SER A 234 4.01 3.63 -28.30
N VAL A 235 3.59 4.85 -28.62
CA VAL A 235 2.21 5.36 -28.53
C VAL A 235 1.53 5.17 -27.16
N ALA A 236 2.30 4.85 -26.11
CA ALA A 236 1.82 4.79 -24.73
C ALA A 236 1.43 6.19 -24.22
N TYR A 237 0.54 6.23 -23.24
CA TYR A 237 0.06 7.49 -22.64
C TYR A 237 -0.35 7.29 -21.18
N SER A 238 -0.57 8.39 -20.49
CA SER A 238 -1.06 8.40 -19.11
C SER A 238 -2.19 9.42 -18.92
N PHE A 239 -3.02 9.18 -17.91
CA PHE A 239 -4.07 10.11 -17.47
C PHE A 239 -4.29 9.99 -15.96
N VAL A 240 -4.77 11.06 -15.33
CA VAL A 240 -5.13 11.03 -13.90
C VAL A 240 -6.66 11.02 -13.76
N LYS A 241 -7.17 10.13 -12.90
CA LYS A 241 -8.57 10.13 -12.46
C LYS A 241 -8.59 10.18 -10.94
N ASN A 242 -9.13 11.26 -10.38
CA ASN A 242 -9.31 11.47 -8.93
C ASN A 242 -8.05 11.21 -8.06
N GLY A 243 -6.85 11.55 -8.56
CA GLY A 243 -5.58 11.37 -7.84
C GLY A 243 -4.84 10.04 -8.13
N ILE A 244 -5.44 9.13 -8.90
CA ILE A 244 -4.78 7.91 -9.39
C ILE A 244 -4.29 8.14 -10.82
N ARG A 245 -2.99 7.89 -11.08
CA ARG A 245 -2.41 7.87 -12.43
C ARG A 245 -2.62 6.51 -13.09
N PHE A 246 -3.27 6.50 -14.23
CA PHE A 246 -3.40 5.32 -15.08
C PHE A 246 -2.37 5.40 -16.19
N ILE A 247 -1.47 4.42 -16.25
CA ILE A 247 -0.38 4.33 -17.23
C ILE A 247 -0.78 3.28 -18.25
N GLN A 248 -1.18 3.70 -19.46
CA GLN A 248 -1.53 2.81 -20.55
C GLN A 248 -0.28 2.49 -21.38
N LEU A 249 0.21 1.27 -21.22
CA LEU A 249 1.30 0.71 -22.01
C LEU A 249 0.76 0.02 -23.26
N HIS A 250 1.58 0.06 -24.31
CA HIS A 250 1.45 -0.76 -25.51
C HIS A 250 2.74 -1.55 -25.65
N ASN A 251 2.77 -2.73 -25.02
CA ASN A 251 4.01 -3.44 -24.69
C ASN A 251 4.24 -4.75 -25.47
N HIS A 252 3.20 -5.36 -26.07
CA HIS A 252 3.31 -6.73 -26.56
C HIS A 252 3.04 -6.95 -28.06
N PRO A 253 4.04 -7.45 -28.79
CA PRO A 253 5.44 -7.07 -28.69
C PRO A 253 5.70 -5.82 -29.53
N THR A 254 6.90 -5.24 -29.39
CA THR A 254 7.41 -4.18 -30.28
C THR A 254 7.21 -4.58 -31.75
N TYR A 255 6.29 -3.91 -32.43
CA TYR A 255 5.97 -4.22 -33.80
C TYR A 255 7.02 -3.57 -34.70
N GLU A 256 7.77 -4.38 -35.46
CA GLU A 256 8.77 -3.92 -36.43
C GLU A 256 8.44 -4.40 -37.85
N GLU A 257 8.15 -3.47 -38.74
CA GLU A 257 8.13 -3.62 -40.19
C GLU A 257 9.09 -2.58 -40.82
N PRO A 258 9.56 -2.74 -42.07
CA PRO A 258 10.62 -1.89 -42.66
C PRO A 258 10.38 -0.38 -42.63
N ASP A 259 9.13 0.08 -42.59
CA ASP A 259 8.74 1.49 -42.53
C ASP A 259 7.99 1.86 -41.23
N PHE A 260 7.89 0.96 -40.25
CA PHE A 260 7.02 1.14 -39.07
C PHE A 260 7.56 0.42 -37.82
N HIS A 261 7.80 1.18 -36.75
CA HIS A 261 8.28 0.68 -35.46
C HIS A 261 7.46 1.28 -34.32
N ILE A 262 7.01 0.42 -33.39
CA ILE A 262 6.51 0.81 -32.06
C ILE A 262 7.53 0.33 -31.04
N SER A 263 8.14 1.29 -30.32
CA SER A 263 9.16 0.99 -29.31
C SER A 263 8.55 0.45 -28.02
N LYS A 264 9.38 -0.18 -27.17
CA LYS A 264 8.96 -0.54 -25.81
C LYS A 264 8.60 0.71 -25.02
N SER A 265 7.48 0.65 -24.28
CA SER A 265 7.02 1.72 -23.38
C SER A 265 7.66 1.64 -21.97
N ILE A 266 8.81 0.99 -21.82
CA ILE A 266 9.49 0.77 -20.52
C ILE A 266 10.05 2.07 -19.93
N ASP A 267 10.73 2.89 -20.74
CA ASP A 267 11.24 4.17 -20.26
C ASP A 267 10.10 5.17 -20.00
N PHE A 268 9.01 5.09 -20.79
CA PHE A 268 7.78 5.82 -20.51
C PHE A 268 7.18 5.40 -19.16
N LEU A 269 7.02 4.10 -18.90
CA LEU A 269 6.54 3.57 -17.62
C LEU A 269 7.37 4.08 -16.44
N ARG A 270 8.70 4.03 -16.54
CA ARG A 270 9.61 4.48 -15.47
C ARG A 270 9.44 5.96 -15.17
N ASN A 271 9.31 6.78 -16.22
CA ASN A 271 9.10 8.23 -16.07
C ASN A 271 7.73 8.54 -15.47
N GLU A 272 6.66 7.89 -15.94
CA GLU A 272 5.30 8.11 -15.41
C GLU A 272 5.14 7.66 -13.95
N LEU A 273 5.88 6.63 -13.52
CA LEU A 273 5.93 6.24 -12.11
C LEU A 273 6.71 7.25 -11.26
N ALA A 274 7.82 7.79 -11.77
CA ALA A 274 8.56 8.87 -11.11
C ALA A 274 7.73 10.16 -10.99
N ASP A 275 7.01 10.53 -12.05
CA ASP A 275 6.09 11.68 -12.05
C ASP A 275 4.90 11.45 -11.11
N ALA A 276 4.33 10.24 -11.07
CA ALA A 276 3.29 9.90 -10.09
C ALA A 276 3.81 10.07 -8.65
N VAL A 277 5.01 9.57 -8.34
CA VAL A 277 5.64 9.72 -7.02
C VAL A 277 5.89 11.19 -6.69
N GLY A 278 6.46 11.96 -7.62
CA GLY A 278 6.75 13.39 -7.45
C GLY A 278 5.48 14.23 -7.24
N GLU A 279 4.37 13.85 -7.85
CA GLU A 279 3.06 14.51 -7.72
C GLU A 279 2.20 13.99 -6.55
N GLY A 280 2.66 12.99 -5.80
CA GLY A 280 1.89 12.40 -4.71
C GLY A 280 0.71 11.54 -5.19
N GLN A 281 0.88 10.81 -6.28
CA GLN A 281 -0.13 9.93 -6.89
C GLN A 281 0.22 8.46 -6.70
N ARG A 282 -0.82 7.64 -6.50
CA ARG A 282 -0.74 6.20 -6.73
C ARG A 282 -0.92 5.91 -8.23
N ALA A 283 -0.39 4.79 -8.70
CA ALA A 283 -0.41 4.39 -10.10
C ALA A 283 -1.13 3.06 -10.33
N VAL A 284 -1.72 2.92 -11.51
CA VAL A 284 -2.28 1.68 -12.07
C VAL A 284 -1.67 1.47 -13.44
N ILE A 285 -1.15 0.27 -13.71
CA ILE A 285 -0.54 -0.06 -15.00
C ILE A 285 -1.52 -0.89 -15.83
N ASN A 286 -1.83 -0.41 -17.02
CA ASN A 286 -2.70 -1.06 -18.00
C ASN A 286 -1.90 -1.48 -19.22
N MET A 287 -2.22 -2.64 -19.79
CA MET A 287 -1.56 -3.18 -20.98
C MET A 287 -2.45 -4.25 -21.65
N HIS A 288 -2.10 -4.67 -22.86
CA HIS A 288 -2.83 -5.77 -23.50
C HIS A 288 -2.34 -7.15 -23.05
N ASP A 289 -1.08 -7.50 -23.34
CA ASP A 289 -0.54 -8.82 -23.01
C ASP A 289 0.76 -8.79 -22.20
N PHE A 290 0.98 -9.86 -21.44
CA PHE A 290 2.19 -10.17 -20.70
C PHE A 290 2.51 -11.68 -20.72
N GLY A 291 1.81 -12.47 -21.55
CA GLY A 291 1.91 -13.92 -21.61
C GLY A 291 1.13 -14.66 -20.51
N ASP A 292 1.42 -15.96 -20.36
CA ASP A 292 0.68 -16.87 -19.48
C ASP A 292 1.27 -17.04 -18.07
N ASP A 293 2.54 -16.70 -17.85
CA ASP A 293 3.23 -16.85 -16.57
C ASP A 293 4.05 -15.60 -16.23
N MET A 294 3.59 -14.86 -15.21
CA MET A 294 4.23 -13.65 -14.71
C MET A 294 5.35 -13.90 -13.68
N SER A 295 5.72 -15.15 -13.41
CA SER A 295 6.82 -15.45 -12.51
C SER A 295 8.19 -15.18 -13.16
N THR A 296 8.76 -14.02 -12.83
CA THR A 296 10.21 -13.73 -12.78
C THR A 296 10.99 -13.46 -14.08
N THR A 297 10.38 -13.42 -15.28
CA THR A 297 11.16 -13.43 -16.54
C THR A 297 11.35 -12.11 -17.30
N ASP A 298 10.44 -11.12 -17.23
CA ASP A 298 10.68 -9.80 -17.86
C ASP A 298 11.45 -8.85 -16.91
N ALA A 299 12.76 -9.05 -16.86
CA ALA A 299 13.66 -8.23 -16.04
C ALA A 299 13.66 -6.73 -16.42
N GLU A 300 13.23 -6.38 -17.64
CA GLU A 300 13.17 -4.98 -18.10
C GLU A 300 11.93 -4.27 -17.54
N PHE A 301 10.78 -4.95 -17.56
CA PHE A 301 9.57 -4.48 -16.88
C PHE A 301 9.74 -4.42 -15.36
N ILE A 302 10.29 -5.48 -14.74
CA ILE A 302 10.58 -5.47 -13.30
C ILE A 302 11.51 -4.30 -12.95
N GLY A 303 12.60 -4.11 -13.70
CA GLY A 303 13.52 -2.98 -13.53
C GLY A 303 12.98 -1.60 -13.93
N ALA A 304 11.74 -1.49 -14.42
CA ALA A 304 11.04 -0.22 -14.60
C ALA A 304 10.09 0.11 -13.44
N ILE A 305 9.62 -0.91 -12.70
CA ILE A 305 8.76 -0.76 -11.52
C ILE A 305 9.52 -0.90 -10.19
N THR A 306 10.77 -1.39 -10.20
CA THR A 306 11.66 -1.38 -9.02
C THR A 306 11.99 0.06 -8.60
N GLY A 307 11.79 0.35 -7.31
CA GLY A 307 11.81 1.69 -6.73
C GLY A 307 10.42 2.35 -6.69
N PHE A 308 9.39 1.71 -7.24
CA PHE A 308 8.02 2.22 -7.34
C PHE A 308 6.97 1.20 -6.89
N GLU A 309 7.39 0.04 -6.37
CA GLU A 309 6.50 -1.08 -6.05
C GLU A 309 5.39 -0.76 -5.04
N TYR A 310 5.58 0.22 -4.17
CA TYR A 310 4.56 0.71 -3.23
C TYR A 310 3.63 1.77 -3.84
N ASN A 311 3.97 2.36 -4.99
CA ASN A 311 3.11 3.31 -5.70
C ASN A 311 2.14 2.61 -6.67
N VAL A 312 2.47 1.42 -7.14
CA VAL A 312 1.62 0.64 -8.06
C VAL A 312 0.55 -0.15 -7.30
N LEU A 313 -0.70 0.31 -7.35
CA LEU A 313 -1.84 -0.38 -6.73
C LEU A 313 -2.17 -1.71 -7.41
N GLY A 314 -2.00 -1.78 -8.73
CA GLY A 314 -2.35 -2.96 -9.51
C GLY A 314 -1.97 -2.88 -10.97
N ILE A 315 -1.92 -4.07 -11.58
CA ILE A 315 -1.58 -4.27 -12.99
C ILE A 315 -2.72 -5.02 -13.67
N PHE A 316 -3.21 -4.49 -14.79
CA PHE A 316 -4.34 -5.04 -15.54
C PHE A 316 -3.94 -5.38 -16.97
N SER A 317 -4.25 -6.61 -17.40
CA SER A 317 -3.99 -7.10 -18.77
C SER A 317 -5.21 -7.78 -19.39
N GLY A 318 -5.28 -7.83 -20.72
CA GLY A 318 -6.28 -8.54 -21.51
C GLY A 318 -5.76 -9.88 -22.08
N HIS A 319 -5.93 -10.03 -23.41
CA HIS A 319 -5.38 -11.04 -24.31
C HIS A 319 -5.93 -12.47 -24.14
N ILE A 320 -5.86 -13.05 -22.94
CA ILE A 320 -6.35 -14.42 -22.73
C ILE A 320 -7.83 -14.38 -22.36
N HIS A 321 -8.69 -14.43 -23.39
CA HIS A 321 -10.14 -14.19 -23.31
C HIS A 321 -10.93 -15.03 -22.28
N SER A 322 -10.38 -16.15 -21.82
CA SER A 322 -11.08 -17.19 -21.07
C SER A 322 -11.19 -16.98 -19.55
N GLN A 323 -10.57 -15.94 -18.97
CA GLN A 323 -10.58 -15.70 -17.52
C GLN A 323 -10.57 -14.21 -17.14
N ALA A 324 -11.47 -13.81 -16.23
CA ALA A 324 -11.51 -12.48 -15.63
C ALA A 324 -11.28 -12.56 -14.11
N GLY A 325 -10.47 -11.64 -13.55
CA GLY A 325 -10.17 -11.53 -12.12
C GLY A 325 -8.67 -11.57 -11.79
N HIS A 326 -8.36 -11.75 -10.51
CA HIS A 326 -6.98 -11.86 -10.01
C HIS A 326 -6.27 -13.09 -10.61
N ARG A 327 -5.03 -12.91 -11.04
CA ARG A 327 -4.21 -13.96 -11.67
C ARG A 327 -3.00 -14.37 -10.84
N GLY A 328 -2.48 -13.46 -10.03
CA GLY A 328 -1.27 -13.65 -9.24
C GLY A 328 -0.72 -12.31 -8.78
N ASN A 329 0.48 -12.32 -8.19
CA ASN A 329 1.17 -11.09 -7.79
C ASN A 329 2.55 -11.06 -8.43
N ILE A 330 3.03 -9.87 -8.78
CA ILE A 330 4.45 -9.65 -9.08
C ILE A 330 5.19 -9.39 -7.78
N ALA A 331 6.24 -10.16 -7.52
CA ALA A 331 7.19 -9.87 -6.45
C ALA A 331 8.24 -8.85 -6.91
N VAL A 332 8.28 -7.67 -6.28
CA VAL A 332 9.30 -6.63 -6.51
C VAL A 332 9.80 -6.18 -5.13
N ASN A 333 11.09 -6.37 -4.83
CA ASN A 333 11.68 -6.07 -3.52
C ASN A 333 10.88 -6.64 -2.31
N GLY A 334 10.20 -7.78 -2.49
CA GLY A 334 9.33 -8.40 -1.48
C GLY A 334 7.86 -7.97 -1.56
N VAL A 335 7.56 -6.76 -2.06
CA VAL A 335 6.20 -6.27 -2.30
C VAL A 335 5.49 -7.13 -3.33
N GLN A 336 4.20 -7.40 -3.09
CA GLN A 336 3.35 -8.24 -3.92
C GLN A 336 2.34 -7.38 -4.68
N ILE A 337 2.73 -6.87 -5.85
CA ILE A 337 1.86 -6.04 -6.70
C ILE A 337 0.80 -6.94 -7.34
N PRO A 338 -0.51 -6.74 -7.12
CA PRO A 338 -1.54 -7.64 -7.61
C PRO A 338 -1.77 -7.46 -9.12
N TRP A 339 -1.83 -8.59 -9.84
CA TRP A 339 -2.10 -8.64 -11.26
C TRP A 339 -3.49 -9.25 -11.54
N PHE A 340 -4.23 -8.60 -12.44
CA PHE A 340 -5.57 -8.97 -12.85
C PHE A 340 -5.65 -9.12 -14.37
N ARG A 341 -6.44 -10.10 -14.81
CA ARG A 341 -6.85 -10.23 -16.21
C ARG A 341 -8.29 -9.73 -16.35
N THR A 342 -8.55 -8.89 -17.34
CA THR A 342 -9.79 -8.10 -17.44
C THR A 342 -11.02 -8.91 -17.86
N GLY A 343 -10.79 -10.07 -18.49
CA GLY A 343 -11.80 -10.72 -19.32
C GLY A 343 -11.95 -10.06 -20.69
N SER A 344 -12.77 -10.67 -21.54
CA SER A 344 -13.04 -10.26 -22.92
C SER A 344 -14.52 -9.98 -23.13
N ALA A 345 -14.84 -9.00 -23.98
CA ALA A 345 -16.21 -8.76 -24.43
C ALA A 345 -16.83 -9.99 -25.11
N THR A 346 -16.03 -10.79 -25.85
CA THR A 346 -16.45 -12.04 -26.50
C THR A 346 -17.05 -13.03 -25.49
N TYR A 347 -16.49 -13.07 -24.27
CA TYR A 347 -16.97 -13.90 -23.16
C TYR A 347 -17.92 -13.14 -22.21
N SER A 348 -18.30 -11.91 -22.58
CA SER A 348 -19.21 -11.03 -21.83
C SER A 348 -18.71 -10.64 -20.42
N TYR A 349 -17.39 -10.59 -20.19
CA TYR A 349 -16.81 -10.19 -18.90
C TYR A 349 -15.95 -8.92 -18.98
N PHE A 350 -16.05 -8.09 -17.94
CA PHE A 350 -15.14 -6.99 -17.66
C PHE A 350 -14.90 -6.87 -16.14
N LEU A 351 -13.94 -6.05 -15.71
CA LEU A 351 -13.73 -5.71 -14.30
C LEU A 351 -14.36 -4.36 -13.96
N LEU A 352 -15.03 -4.30 -12.82
CA LEU A 352 -15.38 -3.07 -12.13
C LEU A 352 -14.40 -2.90 -10.96
N VAL A 353 -13.72 -1.76 -10.92
CA VAL A 353 -12.68 -1.45 -9.91
C VAL A 353 -13.10 -0.20 -9.16
N GLN A 354 -13.25 -0.31 -7.84
CA GLN A 354 -13.55 0.78 -6.92
C GLN A 354 -12.28 1.13 -6.14
N PHE A 355 -11.76 2.34 -6.31
CA PHE A 355 -10.67 2.88 -5.50
C PHE A 355 -11.22 3.54 -4.24
N ASP A 356 -10.51 3.40 -3.12
CA ASP A 356 -10.84 3.96 -1.82
C ASP A 356 -9.52 4.25 -1.08
N GLY A 357 -9.04 5.49 -1.16
CA GLY A 357 -7.68 5.86 -0.74
C GLY A 357 -6.60 5.03 -1.44
N ASP A 358 -5.76 4.38 -0.65
CA ASP A 358 -4.67 3.49 -1.08
C ASP A 358 -5.11 2.03 -1.29
N SER A 359 -6.42 1.80 -1.39
CA SER A 359 -6.99 0.48 -1.63
C SER A 359 -7.86 0.44 -2.87
N MET A 360 -8.02 -0.75 -3.43
CA MET A 360 -8.97 -1.00 -4.50
C MET A 360 -9.75 -2.30 -4.27
N ASP A 361 -11.06 -2.23 -4.53
CA ASP A 361 -11.97 -3.35 -4.61
C ASP A 361 -12.17 -3.74 -6.08
N VAL A 362 -11.72 -4.93 -6.47
CA VAL A 362 -11.87 -5.46 -7.84
C VAL A 362 -12.96 -6.53 -7.88
N SER A 363 -13.91 -6.39 -8.80
CA SER A 363 -15.00 -7.35 -9.03
C SER A 363 -15.16 -7.66 -10.52
N ALA A 364 -15.24 -8.95 -10.86
CA ALA A 364 -15.61 -9.39 -12.20
C ALA A 364 -17.13 -9.25 -12.42
N VAL A 365 -17.51 -8.64 -13.53
CA VAL A 365 -18.90 -8.36 -13.91
C VAL A 365 -19.19 -9.03 -15.24
N HIS A 366 -20.27 -9.82 -15.26
CA HIS A 366 -20.84 -10.39 -16.48
C HIS A 366 -21.84 -9.41 -17.10
N SER A 367 -21.94 -9.41 -18.43
CA SER A 367 -22.69 -8.42 -19.21
C SER A 367 -23.79 -8.99 -20.12
N GLU A 368 -24.01 -10.31 -20.15
CA GLU A 368 -24.96 -10.96 -21.06
C GLU A 368 -26.36 -10.30 -21.03
N GLY A 369 -26.88 -9.98 -22.22
CA GLY A 369 -28.19 -9.34 -22.36
C GLY A 369 -28.22 -7.84 -22.03
N GLY A 370 -27.07 -7.25 -21.68
CA GLY A 370 -26.95 -5.84 -21.33
C GLY A 370 -27.24 -5.52 -19.86
N VAL A 371 -27.18 -6.52 -18.98
CA VAL A 371 -27.44 -6.39 -17.54
C VAL A 371 -26.17 -6.73 -16.78
N PRO A 372 -25.60 -5.80 -15.98
CA PRO A 372 -24.41 -6.09 -15.19
C PRO A 372 -24.76 -7.01 -14.02
N ALA A 373 -23.99 -8.09 -13.85
CA ALA A 373 -24.11 -8.99 -12.70
C ALA A 373 -22.73 -9.34 -12.15
N GLN A 374 -22.52 -9.19 -10.84
CA GLN A 374 -21.27 -9.65 -10.20
C GLN A 374 -21.17 -11.16 -10.30
N VAL A 375 -19.97 -11.65 -10.67
CA VAL A 375 -19.62 -13.06 -10.54
C VAL A 375 -19.40 -13.36 -9.05
N THR A 376 -20.18 -14.29 -8.49
CA THR A 376 -20.06 -14.71 -7.08
C THR A 376 -19.53 -16.13 -6.92
N ALA A 377 -19.77 -16.98 -7.93
CA ALA A 377 -19.12 -18.28 -8.15
C ALA A 377 -19.36 -18.69 -9.62
N TYR A 378 -18.41 -19.41 -10.22
CA TYR A 378 -18.64 -20.05 -11.52
C TYR A 378 -19.63 -21.21 -11.36
N THR A 379 -20.65 -21.28 -12.21
CA THR A 379 -21.61 -22.38 -12.25
C THR A 379 -21.06 -23.54 -13.07
N THR A 380 -21.57 -24.76 -12.86
CA THR A 380 -21.21 -25.90 -13.72
C THR A 380 -21.58 -25.67 -15.20
N SER A 381 -22.63 -24.88 -15.47
CA SER A 381 -23.00 -24.43 -16.81
C SER A 381 -22.01 -23.47 -17.46
N ASP A 382 -21.20 -22.75 -16.68
CA ASP A 382 -20.09 -21.94 -17.19
C ASP A 382 -18.93 -22.87 -17.57
N CYS A 383 -18.56 -23.80 -16.68
CA CYS A 383 -17.49 -24.77 -16.94
C CYS A 383 -17.75 -25.67 -18.17
N ASP A 384 -18.99 -26.15 -18.35
CA ASP A 384 -19.38 -26.98 -19.51
C ASP A 384 -19.34 -26.17 -20.83
N ARG A 385 -19.57 -24.85 -20.78
CA ARG A 385 -19.57 -23.96 -21.95
C ARG A 385 -18.15 -23.54 -22.38
N TYR A 386 -17.18 -23.55 -21.48
CA TYR A 386 -15.81 -23.08 -21.71
C TYR A 386 -14.76 -24.20 -21.83
N GLY A 387 -15.17 -25.45 -22.06
CA GLY A 387 -14.26 -26.56 -22.41
C GLY A 387 -13.32 -27.05 -21.30
N VAL A 388 -13.44 -26.54 -20.07
CA VAL A 388 -12.67 -27.00 -18.91
C VAL A 388 -13.22 -28.32 -18.39
N GLY A 389 -12.77 -29.42 -18.98
CA GLY A 389 -13.22 -30.80 -18.73
C GLY A 389 -13.04 -31.37 -17.31
N ASN A 390 -12.75 -30.54 -16.32
CA ASN A 390 -12.87 -30.90 -14.90
C ASN A 390 -13.01 -29.65 -14.01
N CYS A 391 -14.19 -29.47 -13.38
CA CYS A 391 -14.45 -28.38 -12.42
C CYS A 391 -13.50 -28.40 -11.20
N ALA A 392 -12.78 -29.51 -10.94
CA ALA A 392 -11.81 -29.61 -9.85
C ALA A 392 -10.60 -28.65 -9.98
N ASN A 393 -10.33 -28.11 -11.18
CA ASN A 393 -9.21 -27.21 -11.43
C ASN A 393 -9.57 -25.71 -11.41
N VAL A 394 -10.86 -25.36 -11.46
CA VAL A 394 -11.33 -23.98 -11.25
C VAL A 394 -11.54 -23.79 -9.76
N LYS A 395 -10.45 -23.59 -9.02
CA LYS A 395 -10.53 -23.22 -7.61
C LYS A 395 -11.22 -21.86 -7.48
N ALA A 396 -12.26 -21.79 -6.66
CA ALA A 396 -12.70 -20.51 -6.11
C ALA A 396 -11.54 -19.84 -5.37
N PRO A 397 -11.49 -18.49 -5.26
CA PRO A 397 -10.40 -17.79 -4.59
C PRO A 397 -10.26 -18.28 -3.15
N SER A 398 -9.19 -19.01 -2.86
CA SER A 398 -8.94 -19.52 -1.52
C SER A 398 -8.38 -18.41 -0.65
N HIS A 399 -9.19 -17.91 0.29
CA HIS A 399 -8.64 -17.30 1.50
C HIS A 399 -7.65 -18.29 2.15
N HIS A 400 -6.36 -17.92 2.20
CA HIS A 400 -5.48 -17.96 3.39
C HIS A 400 -3.99 -17.83 2.99
N PRO A 401 -3.13 -17.32 3.89
CA PRO A 401 -1.71 -17.13 3.61
C PRO A 401 -0.93 -18.45 3.51
N TYR A 402 0.20 -18.41 2.82
CA TYR A 402 1.19 -19.49 2.69
C TYR A 402 1.59 -20.09 4.06
N PRO A 403 1.95 -21.40 4.16
CA PRO A 403 2.92 -22.05 3.27
C PRO A 403 2.76 -23.57 2.93
N VAL A 404 3.62 -24.01 1.99
CA VAL A 404 4.09 -25.38 1.64
C VAL A 404 3.13 -26.50 1.14
N ASN A 405 3.67 -27.28 0.20
CA ASN A 405 3.15 -28.51 -0.45
C ASN A 405 3.85 -29.76 0.20
N PRO A 406 3.46 -31.05 0.00
CA PRO A 406 2.33 -31.63 -0.76
C PRO A 406 1.58 -32.85 -0.16
N CYS A 407 0.31 -33.03 -0.57
CA CYS A 407 -0.44 -34.33 -0.70
C CYS A 407 -0.64 -35.25 0.54
N PRO A 408 -1.44 -36.35 0.46
CA PRO A 408 -2.89 -36.35 0.24
C PRO A 408 -3.67 -37.21 1.25
N GLY A 409 -4.94 -36.87 1.52
CA GLY A 409 -5.90 -37.82 2.13
C GLY A 409 -6.58 -37.36 3.42
N GLY A 410 -7.62 -36.55 3.29
CA GLY A 410 -8.54 -36.20 4.38
C GLY A 410 -9.80 -35.56 3.81
N THR A 411 -10.96 -36.18 4.01
CA THR A 411 -12.25 -35.64 3.55
C THR A 411 -12.66 -34.44 4.39
N GLN A 412 -12.84 -33.26 3.78
CA GLN A 412 -13.50 -32.14 4.46
C GLN A 412 -15.03 -32.33 4.49
N PRO A 413 -15.72 -31.85 5.55
CA PRO A 413 -17.17 -31.77 5.60
C PRO A 413 -17.71 -30.60 4.77
N ASP A 414 -18.97 -30.69 4.33
CA ASP A 414 -19.66 -29.66 3.56
C ASP A 414 -19.65 -28.29 4.27
N LEU A 415 -19.19 -27.26 3.57
CA LEU A 415 -19.35 -25.85 3.95
C LEU A 415 -20.25 -25.13 2.94
N ALA A 416 -21.14 -24.29 3.45
CA ALA A 416 -22.14 -23.55 2.67
C ALA A 416 -21.50 -22.48 1.75
N PRO A 417 -22.17 -22.06 0.66
CA PRO A 417 -21.62 -21.06 -0.25
C PRO A 417 -21.41 -19.70 0.45
N GLY A 418 -20.21 -19.13 0.27
CA GLY A 418 -19.80 -17.83 0.81
C GLY A 418 -20.28 -16.62 -0.02
N PRO A 419 -19.99 -15.39 0.45
CA PRO A 419 -20.35 -14.15 -0.24
C PRO A 419 -19.46 -13.86 -1.47
N ALA A 420 -19.83 -12.82 -2.22
CA ALA A 420 -19.27 -12.46 -3.52
C ALA A 420 -17.74 -12.31 -3.56
N SER A 421 -17.13 -12.67 -4.69
CA SER A 421 -15.69 -12.46 -4.95
C SER A 421 -15.37 -11.01 -5.32
N SER A 422 -15.24 -10.18 -4.29
CA SER A 422 -14.56 -8.87 -4.36
C SER A 422 -13.17 -8.98 -3.74
N TYR A 423 -12.14 -8.62 -4.49
CA TYR A 423 -10.77 -8.56 -3.99
C TYR A 423 -10.49 -7.19 -3.38
N ARG A 424 -10.43 -7.11 -2.05
CA ARG A 424 -9.90 -5.98 -1.28
C ARG A 424 -8.37 -6.01 -1.38
N CYS A 425 -7.78 -5.16 -2.22
CA CYS A 425 -6.34 -4.97 -2.29
C CYS A 425 -5.97 -3.66 -1.58
N ALA A 426 -5.31 -3.76 -0.44
CA ALA A 426 -4.46 -2.70 0.09
C ALA A 426 -3.00 -3.15 -0.06
N VAL A 427 -2.11 -2.23 -0.42
CA VAL A 427 -0.66 -2.49 -0.30
C VAL A 427 -0.32 -2.40 1.18
N VAL A 428 -0.52 -3.51 1.91
CA VAL A 428 -0.16 -3.58 3.33
C VAL A 428 1.33 -3.95 3.42
N PRO A 429 2.20 -3.05 3.88
CA PRO A 429 3.64 -3.31 3.98
C PRO A 429 3.90 -4.27 5.14
N ALA A 430 4.00 -5.56 4.83
CA ALA A 430 4.58 -6.55 5.74
C ALA A 430 6.11 -6.42 5.72
N GLN A 431 6.63 -5.34 6.30
CA GLN A 431 8.07 -5.19 6.51
C GLN A 431 8.56 -6.15 7.58
N ARG A 432 9.71 -6.78 7.30
CA ARG A 432 10.45 -7.58 8.28
C ARG A 432 11.69 -6.80 8.68
N ILE A 433 11.60 -6.09 9.79
CA ILE A 433 12.64 -5.18 10.30
C ILE A 433 13.67 -5.99 11.10
N THR A 434 14.43 -6.90 10.45
CA THR A 434 15.33 -7.83 11.18
C THR A 434 16.66 -8.19 10.50
N ASP A 435 17.13 -7.51 9.43
CA ASP A 435 18.43 -7.84 8.81
C ASP A 435 19.24 -6.68 8.17
N GLY A 436 18.93 -5.42 8.50
CA GLY A 436 19.79 -4.27 8.11
C GLY A 436 19.18 -2.87 8.26
N HIS A 437 18.24 -2.69 9.19
CA HIS A 437 17.35 -1.52 9.29
C HIS A 437 17.17 -1.04 10.74
N THR A 438 18.21 -1.25 11.54
CA THR A 438 18.46 -0.73 12.88
C THR A 438 19.92 -0.29 12.85
N GLU A 439 20.30 0.80 13.54
CA GLU A 439 21.70 1.27 13.49
C GLU A 439 22.70 0.25 14.06
N ASP A 440 22.23 -0.68 14.93
CA ASP A 440 23.01 -1.81 15.42
C ASP A 440 22.63 -3.19 14.81
N LYS A 441 23.53 -4.16 14.98
CA LYS A 441 23.41 -5.58 14.61
C LYS A 441 22.80 -6.41 15.74
N ALA A 442 21.48 -6.59 15.71
CA ALA A 442 20.72 -7.57 16.51
C ALA A 442 21.59 -8.73 17.06
N GLU A 443 21.81 -8.70 18.38
CA GLU A 443 22.66 -9.65 19.09
C GLU A 443 21.81 -10.85 19.54
N LYS A 444 21.98 -11.34 20.77
CA LYS A 444 21.27 -12.54 21.23
C LYS A 444 20.68 -12.33 22.62
N ASP A 445 19.35 -12.23 22.62
CA ASP A 445 18.43 -12.08 23.75
C ASP A 445 18.01 -10.62 24.06
N ASP A 446 18.41 -9.66 23.22
CA ASP A 446 18.08 -8.21 23.26
C ASP A 446 16.56 -7.90 23.28
N HIS A 447 15.75 -8.90 22.90
CA HIS A 447 14.29 -8.89 22.84
C HIS A 447 13.68 -7.66 22.15
N PHE A 448 14.28 -7.22 21.03
CA PHE A 448 13.71 -6.19 20.15
C PHE A 448 12.19 -6.38 19.92
N GLY A 449 11.41 -5.33 20.18
CA GLY A 449 9.95 -5.35 20.15
C GLY A 449 9.28 -5.89 21.42
N ARG A 450 10.01 -5.99 22.55
CA ARG A 450 9.48 -6.37 23.87
C ARG A 450 8.40 -5.42 24.36
N ALA A 451 8.53 -4.14 24.01
CA ALA A 451 7.53 -3.09 24.10
C ALA A 451 7.43 -2.36 22.76
N LEU A 452 6.22 -1.87 22.44
CA LEU A 452 5.92 -1.12 21.22
C LEU A 452 5.04 0.07 21.59
N ALA A 453 5.30 1.23 21.01
CA ALA A 453 4.40 2.39 21.02
C ALA A 453 4.27 2.97 19.60
N THR A 454 3.12 3.57 19.28
CA THR A 454 2.84 4.16 17.97
C THR A 454 2.21 5.53 18.12
N ALA A 455 2.78 6.54 17.48
CA ALA A 455 2.41 7.95 17.58
C ALA A 455 2.99 8.72 16.38
N ASP A 456 2.66 10.00 16.19
CA ASP A 456 3.24 10.85 15.14
C ASP A 456 4.37 11.72 15.72
N PHE A 457 5.56 11.14 15.90
CA PHE A 457 6.70 11.83 16.53
C PHE A 457 7.34 12.88 15.62
N ASN A 458 7.08 12.82 14.31
CA ASN A 458 7.63 13.74 13.31
C ASN A 458 6.65 14.81 12.80
N GLY A 459 5.35 14.65 13.08
CA GLY A 459 4.26 15.57 12.72
C GLY A 459 3.89 15.55 11.23
N ASP A 460 4.18 14.47 10.50
CA ASP A 460 3.92 14.33 9.07
C ASP A 460 2.52 13.77 8.73
N GLY A 461 1.78 13.31 9.74
CA GLY A 461 0.45 12.73 9.64
C GLY A 461 0.40 11.21 9.51
N TYR A 462 1.53 10.52 9.59
CA TYR A 462 1.62 9.05 9.64
C TYR A 462 2.04 8.58 11.03
N ALA A 463 1.54 7.40 11.45
CA ALA A 463 1.95 6.81 12.72
C ALA A 463 3.31 6.13 12.57
N ASP A 464 4.26 6.56 13.40
CA ASP A 464 5.58 5.98 13.61
C ASP A 464 5.50 4.73 14.52
N LEU A 465 6.61 4.01 14.63
CA LEU A 465 6.80 2.91 15.56
C LEU A 465 8.05 3.13 16.43
N ALA A 466 7.85 3.22 17.75
CA ALA A 466 8.92 3.02 18.72
C ALA A 466 8.93 1.55 19.17
N ALA A 467 10.09 0.91 19.15
CA ALA A 467 10.28 -0.49 19.52
C ALA A 467 11.46 -0.64 20.51
N GLY A 468 11.15 -1.14 21.71
CA GLY A 468 12.13 -1.34 22.77
C GLY A 468 12.93 -2.63 22.57
N ALA A 469 14.23 -2.54 22.82
CA ALA A 469 15.19 -3.64 22.95
C ALA A 469 15.85 -3.53 24.34
N PRO A 470 15.15 -3.90 25.43
CA PRO A 470 15.58 -3.61 26.80
C PRO A 470 16.71 -4.51 27.32
N TYR A 471 17.34 -5.33 26.47
CA TYR A 471 18.46 -6.20 26.83
C TYR A 471 19.61 -5.99 25.83
N GLU A 472 19.75 -4.75 25.34
CA GLU A 472 20.77 -4.30 24.39
C GLU A 472 22.04 -3.86 25.15
N ASP A 473 23.21 -4.32 24.71
CA ASP A 473 24.50 -4.00 25.35
C ASP A 473 25.05 -2.64 24.87
N ILE A 474 24.99 -1.61 25.73
CA ILE A 474 25.37 -0.24 25.35
C ILE A 474 26.78 0.10 25.85
N ASN A 475 27.71 0.31 24.91
CA ASN A 475 29.11 0.71 25.18
C ASN A 475 29.90 -0.22 26.14
N GLY A 476 29.41 -1.43 26.39
CA GLY A 476 29.96 -2.39 27.35
C GLY A 476 29.36 -2.31 28.75
N ALA A 477 28.19 -1.68 28.89
CA ALA A 477 27.21 -2.00 29.93
C ALA A 477 26.28 -3.11 29.40
N ASP A 478 26.19 -4.22 30.13
CA ASP A 478 25.42 -5.40 29.75
C ASP A 478 23.91 -5.17 30.06
N ASP A 479 22.99 -5.57 29.18
CA ASP A 479 21.52 -5.44 29.38
C ASP A 479 21.01 -3.98 29.64
N ALA A 480 21.76 -2.96 29.24
CA ALA A 480 21.43 -1.53 29.47
C ALA A 480 20.16 -1.06 28.73
N GLY A 481 19.95 -1.56 27.51
CA GLY A 481 18.72 -1.36 26.74
C GLY A 481 18.73 -0.17 25.76
N ALA A 482 17.86 -0.25 24.76
CA ALA A 482 17.67 0.76 23.73
C ALA A 482 16.22 0.83 23.20
N VAL A 483 15.91 1.89 22.47
CA VAL A 483 14.68 2.07 21.70
C VAL A 483 15.03 2.44 20.26
N ASN A 484 14.48 1.70 19.30
CA ASN A 484 14.53 2.04 17.89
C ASN A 484 13.24 2.76 17.50
N VAL A 485 13.35 3.91 16.83
CA VAL A 485 12.22 4.64 16.26
C VAL A 485 12.29 4.54 14.75
N ILE A 486 11.24 3.97 14.16
CA ILE A 486 11.10 3.74 12.73
C ILE A 486 9.94 4.60 12.27
N TYR A 487 10.23 5.59 11.43
CA TYR A 487 9.22 6.55 11.00
C TYR A 487 8.16 5.92 10.11
N GLY A 488 6.93 6.34 10.33
CA GLY A 488 5.82 6.13 9.45
C GLY A 488 6.03 6.87 8.14
N SER A 489 5.26 6.45 7.16
CA SER A 489 5.11 7.16 5.90
C SER A 489 3.87 6.61 5.21
N ILE A 490 3.50 7.22 4.10
CA ILE A 490 2.47 6.68 3.22
C ILE A 490 2.88 5.36 2.52
N LEU A 491 4.11 4.89 2.70
CA LEU A 491 4.57 3.56 2.27
C LEU A 491 4.53 2.54 3.44
N GLY A 492 3.99 2.94 4.59
CA GLY A 492 4.17 2.30 5.89
C GLY A 492 5.45 2.76 6.56
N LEU A 493 5.93 1.97 7.53
CA LEU A 493 7.21 2.20 8.19
C LEU A 493 8.36 2.31 7.15
N THR A 494 9.37 3.13 7.43
CA THR A 494 10.53 3.33 6.57
C THR A 494 11.82 3.30 7.39
N SER A 495 12.83 2.58 6.90
CA SER A 495 14.19 2.59 7.46
C SER A 495 15.01 3.79 6.96
N GLY A 496 14.35 4.87 6.55
CA GLY A 496 14.97 6.06 5.99
C GLY A 496 14.97 7.16 7.03
N GLY A 497 16.03 7.25 7.84
CA GLY A 497 16.09 8.21 8.94
C GLY A 497 15.52 7.67 10.25
N ASP A 498 15.57 6.35 10.45
CA ASP A 498 15.40 5.70 11.74
C ASP A 498 16.36 6.28 12.79
N GLN A 499 15.98 6.16 14.07
CA GLN A 499 16.78 6.64 15.19
C GLN A 499 16.94 5.54 16.23
N LEU A 500 18.15 5.40 16.77
CA LEU A 500 18.44 4.59 17.94
C LEU A 500 18.63 5.52 19.16
N TRP A 501 17.93 5.22 20.25
CA TRP A 501 18.01 5.96 21.51
C TRP A 501 18.34 5.03 22.69
N HIS A 502 19.22 5.48 23.56
CA HIS A 502 19.65 4.84 24.82
C HIS A 502 20.18 5.95 25.75
N GLN A 503 20.38 5.72 27.07
CA GLN A 503 20.82 6.81 27.97
C GLN A 503 22.16 7.45 27.56
N ASP A 504 23.10 6.66 27.03
CA ASP A 504 24.38 7.15 26.49
C ASP A 504 24.26 7.97 25.17
N SER A 505 23.06 8.15 24.62
CA SER A 505 22.83 8.91 23.39
C SER A 505 23.11 10.42 23.60
N PRO A 506 23.66 11.14 22.60
CA PRO A 506 24.10 12.53 22.78
C PRO A 506 23.01 13.48 23.30
N GLY A 507 23.19 13.92 24.55
CA GLY A 507 22.31 14.88 25.22
C GLY A 507 21.11 14.25 25.93
N VAL A 508 20.95 12.92 25.89
CA VAL A 508 20.00 12.23 26.79
C VAL A 508 20.48 12.41 28.24
N VAL A 509 19.55 12.41 29.20
CA VAL A 509 19.86 12.52 30.63
C VAL A 509 20.07 11.12 31.21
N GLY A 510 20.82 11.00 32.31
CA GLY A 510 21.31 9.70 32.79
C GLY A 510 22.61 9.29 32.09
N SER A 511 22.96 8.01 32.19
CA SER A 511 24.06 7.34 31.50
C SER A 511 23.75 5.85 31.50
N ALA A 512 24.19 5.09 30.49
CA ALA A 512 23.87 3.66 30.45
C ALA A 512 24.69 2.87 31.49
N GLU A 513 24.00 2.22 32.42
CA GLU A 513 24.56 1.29 33.40
C GLU A 513 24.08 -0.15 33.11
N ASN A 514 24.60 -1.15 33.83
CA ASN A 514 24.21 -2.53 33.58
C ASN A 514 22.77 -2.76 34.06
N ASP A 515 22.01 -3.63 33.38
CA ASP A 515 20.66 -4.04 33.80
C ASP A 515 19.57 -2.93 33.85
N ASP A 516 19.86 -1.66 33.48
CA ASP A 516 18.90 -0.53 33.42
C ASP A 516 17.61 -0.86 32.65
N ARG A 517 17.76 -1.63 31.57
CA ARG A 517 16.70 -2.08 30.65
C ARG A 517 15.90 -0.95 30.02
N PHE A 518 16.56 0.12 29.58
CA PHE A 518 15.95 1.22 28.86
C PHE A 518 15.12 0.73 27.66
N GLY A 519 13.85 1.13 27.59
CA GLY A 519 12.90 0.62 26.59
C GLY A 519 12.08 -0.58 27.04
N TYR A 520 12.10 -0.95 28.33
CA TYR A 520 11.31 -2.06 28.88
C TYR A 520 9.79 -1.83 28.73
N ALA A 521 9.37 -0.59 28.94
CA ALA A 521 8.02 -0.11 28.73
C ALA A 521 8.06 1.18 27.90
N LEU A 522 7.04 1.39 27.06
CA LEU A 522 6.89 2.55 26.19
C LEU A 522 5.46 3.07 26.27
N ALA A 523 5.30 4.39 26.31
CA ALA A 523 4.03 5.08 26.10
C ALA A 523 4.28 6.36 25.31
N ALA A 524 3.31 6.82 24.52
CA ALA A 524 3.47 7.97 23.64
C ALA A 524 2.24 8.86 23.61
N GLY A 525 2.45 10.14 23.32
CA GLY A 525 1.42 11.18 23.22
C GLY A 525 2.03 12.57 23.37
N ASP A 526 1.36 13.61 22.90
CA ASP A 526 1.77 15.01 23.06
C ASP A 526 1.64 15.49 24.53
N PHE A 527 2.68 15.28 25.36
CA PHE A 527 2.70 15.73 26.77
C PHE A 527 3.02 17.24 26.89
N ASN A 528 3.44 17.88 25.79
CA ASN A 528 3.95 19.26 25.78
C ASN A 528 3.01 20.26 25.06
N GLY A 529 2.04 19.77 24.30
CA GLY A 529 1.02 20.51 23.56
C GLY A 529 1.52 21.27 22.33
N ASP A 530 2.64 20.87 21.72
CA ASP A 530 3.20 21.52 20.53
C ASP A 530 2.76 20.90 19.20
N GLY A 531 2.05 19.76 19.24
CA GLY A 531 1.48 19.08 18.08
C GLY A 531 2.37 18.02 17.45
N PHE A 532 3.46 17.62 18.11
CA PHE A 532 4.20 16.39 17.84
C PHE A 532 3.96 15.43 19.01
N ASP A 533 3.76 14.14 18.74
CA ASP A 533 3.71 13.18 19.84
C ASP A 533 5.11 12.99 20.44
N ASP A 534 5.18 12.78 21.75
CA ASP A 534 6.42 12.51 22.49
C ASP A 534 6.51 11.03 22.89
N LEU A 535 7.69 10.57 23.31
CA LEU A 535 7.92 9.19 23.77
C LEU A 535 8.41 9.14 25.22
N ALA A 536 7.60 8.51 26.08
CA ALA A 536 7.97 8.11 27.43
C ALA A 536 8.55 6.68 27.44
N ILE A 537 9.68 6.49 28.13
CA ILE A 537 10.51 5.29 28.07
C ILE A 537 10.86 4.84 29.49
N GLY A 538 10.49 3.61 29.86
CA GLY A 538 10.83 3.02 31.16
C GLY A 538 12.20 2.33 31.14
N ALA A 539 12.97 2.54 32.20
CA ALA A 539 14.21 1.85 32.55
C ALA A 539 14.09 1.34 34.01
N PRO A 540 13.33 0.26 34.24
CA PRO A 540 12.96 -0.18 35.59
C PRO A 540 14.11 -0.85 36.37
N GLY A 541 15.29 -1.02 35.77
CA GLY A 541 16.48 -1.52 36.46
C GLY A 541 17.46 -0.44 36.89
N GLU A 542 17.16 0.85 36.68
CA GLU A 542 18.13 1.91 36.96
C GLU A 542 18.44 2.10 38.45
N ASP A 543 19.74 2.15 38.77
CA ASP A 543 20.27 2.36 40.13
C ASP A 543 20.18 3.85 40.53
N ILE A 544 19.35 4.18 41.53
CA ILE A 544 19.15 5.57 41.97
C ILE A 544 19.78 5.79 43.34
N GLY A 545 20.73 6.73 43.42
CA GLY A 545 21.35 7.15 44.70
C GLY A 545 22.23 6.10 45.39
N GLY A 546 22.34 4.90 44.83
CA GLY A 546 22.95 3.71 45.44
C GLY A 546 21.94 2.69 46.00
N ASP A 547 20.67 2.80 45.60
CA ASP A 547 19.62 1.82 45.80
C ASP A 547 19.37 1.09 44.46
N ASP A 548 19.71 -0.20 44.42
CA ASP A 548 19.78 -1.04 43.20
C ASP A 548 18.38 -1.33 42.60
N ASP A 549 18.23 -1.40 41.26
CA ASP A 549 16.95 -1.68 40.54
C ASP A 549 15.76 -0.76 40.97
N ALA A 550 16.02 0.48 41.39
CA ALA A 550 14.97 1.43 41.81
C ALA A 550 14.09 1.91 40.64
N GLY A 551 14.70 2.13 39.47
CA GLY A 551 14.03 2.41 38.21
C GLY A 551 13.88 3.90 37.87
N SER A 552 13.66 4.16 36.58
CA SER A 552 13.51 5.51 36.01
C SER A 552 12.59 5.55 34.78
N VAL A 553 12.09 6.77 34.49
CA VAL A 553 11.33 7.08 33.28
C VAL A 553 11.92 8.29 32.58
N TYR A 554 12.18 8.13 31.29
CA TYR A 554 12.73 9.15 30.40
C TYR A 554 11.67 9.67 29.44
N LEU A 555 11.74 10.94 29.07
CA LEU A 555 10.86 11.56 28.08
C LEU A 555 11.68 12.24 26.98
N LEU A 556 11.54 11.76 25.74
CA LEU A 556 12.06 12.39 24.53
C LEU A 556 10.91 13.08 23.78
N TYR A 557 11.13 14.33 23.34
CA TYR A 557 10.10 15.10 22.66
C TYR A 557 10.06 14.82 21.16
N GLY A 558 8.87 14.90 20.58
CA GLY A 558 8.67 14.94 19.12
C GLY A 558 9.27 16.20 18.49
N SER A 559 9.48 16.17 17.18
CA SER A 559 9.92 17.34 16.41
C SER A 559 9.77 17.10 14.91
N PRO A 560 9.82 18.13 14.03
CA PRO A 560 9.84 17.97 12.57
C PRO A 560 10.96 17.10 11.97
N SER A 561 11.88 16.59 12.81
CA SER A 561 12.97 15.69 12.45
C SER A 561 12.94 14.36 13.23
N GLY A 562 11.78 14.00 13.81
CA GLY A 562 11.62 12.88 14.71
C GLY A 562 11.91 13.23 16.18
N LEU A 563 12.13 12.23 17.03
CA LEU A 563 12.44 12.47 18.44
C LEU A 563 13.73 13.28 18.61
N THR A 564 13.83 13.97 19.76
CA THR A 564 15.02 14.76 20.12
C THR A 564 15.36 14.68 21.61
N SER A 565 16.66 14.71 21.91
CA SER A 565 17.19 14.93 23.27
C SER A 565 17.12 16.41 23.70
N ALA A 566 16.67 17.33 22.83
CA ALA A 566 16.64 18.75 23.13
C ALA A 566 15.59 19.11 24.20
N GLY A 567 16.02 19.20 25.46
CA GLY A 567 15.18 19.61 26.58
C GLY A 567 14.45 18.46 27.27
N ASN A 568 14.78 17.22 26.91
CA ASN A 568 14.29 15.96 27.46
C ASN A 568 14.26 15.92 29.00
N GLN A 569 13.46 15.00 29.54
CA GLN A 569 13.30 14.82 30.98
C GLN A 569 13.70 13.40 31.40
N GLY A 570 14.06 13.26 32.67
CA GLY A 570 14.25 11.99 33.37
C GLY A 570 13.62 12.13 34.75
N TRP A 571 12.98 11.07 35.22
CA TRP A 571 12.20 11.04 36.45
C TRP A 571 12.37 9.71 37.19
N ASP A 572 12.52 9.82 38.51
CA ASP A 572 12.78 8.75 39.48
C ASP A 572 12.06 9.11 40.80
N GLN A 573 12.09 8.24 41.81
CA GLN A 573 11.37 8.50 43.08
C GLN A 573 12.06 9.49 44.06
N ASP A 574 13.33 9.88 43.84
CA ASP A 574 13.99 11.02 44.53
C ASP A 574 13.79 12.36 43.77
N SER A 575 13.22 12.32 42.55
CA SER A 575 12.97 13.52 41.75
C SER A 575 11.96 14.49 42.40
N PRO A 576 12.10 15.82 42.18
CA PRO A 576 11.31 16.80 42.91
C PRO A 576 9.79 16.70 42.70
N ASN A 577 9.07 16.51 43.80
CA ASN A 577 7.61 16.40 43.92
C ASN A 577 7.00 15.06 43.46
N VAL A 578 7.81 14.07 43.07
CA VAL A 578 7.35 12.68 43.01
C VAL A 578 6.94 12.26 44.42
N ALA A 579 5.83 11.54 44.55
CA ALA A 579 5.38 10.99 45.82
C ALA A 579 6.12 9.70 46.17
N GLY A 580 6.02 9.22 47.42
CA GLY A 580 6.80 8.08 47.90
C GLY A 580 8.19 8.47 48.39
N GLY A 581 9.10 7.50 48.41
CA GLY A 581 10.55 7.67 48.49
C GLY A 581 11.21 6.73 47.48
N VAL A 582 12.52 6.81 47.28
CA VAL A 582 13.24 5.82 46.48
C VAL A 582 13.72 4.67 47.35
N GLU A 583 13.42 3.44 46.97
CA GLU A 583 13.85 2.21 47.64
C GLU A 583 14.35 1.19 46.58
N GLY A 584 15.29 0.33 46.96
CA GLY A 584 15.94 -0.58 46.02
C GLY A 584 14.99 -1.71 45.60
N GLY A 585 14.65 -1.77 44.32
CA GLY A 585 13.73 -2.75 43.74
C GLY A 585 12.28 -2.27 43.56
N ASP A 586 11.98 -0.98 43.67
CA ASP A 586 10.62 -0.44 43.39
C ASP A 586 10.19 -0.67 41.92
N HIS A 587 11.18 -0.76 41.02
CA HIS A 587 11.03 -0.86 39.56
C HIS A 587 10.16 0.25 38.95
N PHE A 588 10.39 1.50 39.35
CA PHE A 588 9.71 2.67 38.78
C PHE A 588 9.88 2.70 37.25
N GLY A 589 8.76 2.81 36.52
CA GLY A 589 8.78 2.73 35.05
C GLY A 589 8.56 1.33 34.47
N TRP A 590 8.30 0.32 35.30
CA TRP A 590 7.99 -1.06 34.85
C TRP A 590 6.84 -1.14 33.85
N SER A 591 5.83 -0.29 34.03
CA SER A 591 4.73 -0.15 33.07
C SER A 591 4.32 1.31 32.91
N LEU A 592 3.92 1.68 31.70
CA LEU A 592 3.56 3.04 31.32
C LEU A 592 2.23 3.05 30.57
N ALA A 593 1.43 4.10 30.76
CA ALA A 593 0.27 4.40 29.92
C ALA A 593 0.06 5.91 29.81
N ALA A 594 -0.26 6.40 28.62
CA ALA A 594 -0.53 7.82 28.36
C ALA A 594 -2.00 8.06 27.97
N GLY A 595 -2.55 9.19 28.37
CA GLY A 595 -3.92 9.63 28.03
C GLY A 595 -4.24 10.99 28.67
N ASP A 596 -5.26 11.70 28.19
CA ASP A 596 -5.68 12.98 28.79
C ASP A 596 -6.62 12.71 29.99
N PHE A 597 -6.02 12.38 31.14
CA PHE A 597 -6.75 12.10 32.38
C PHE A 597 -7.32 13.38 33.02
N THR A 598 -6.80 14.56 32.68
CA THR A 598 -7.25 15.84 33.24
C THR A 598 -8.25 16.62 32.37
N GLY A 599 -8.35 16.30 31.09
CA GLY A 599 -9.19 16.93 30.06
C GLY A 599 -8.74 18.34 29.70
N ASP A 600 -7.45 18.65 29.83
CA ASP A 600 -6.90 19.98 29.52
C ASP A 600 -6.14 20.05 28.18
N GLY A 601 -6.06 18.93 27.47
CA GLY A 601 -5.54 18.83 26.10
C GLY A 601 -4.05 18.53 25.98
N TYR A 602 -3.38 18.21 27.10
CA TYR A 602 -2.06 17.60 27.11
C TYR A 602 -2.21 16.12 27.47
N ALA A 603 -1.37 15.24 26.92
CA ALA A 603 -1.29 13.88 27.42
C ALA A 603 -0.74 13.89 28.85
N ASP A 604 -1.28 13.06 29.75
CA ASP A 604 -0.72 12.75 31.06
C ASP A 604 -0.04 11.37 31.02
N LEU A 605 0.94 11.11 31.89
CA LEU A 605 1.64 9.82 31.97
C LEU A 605 1.36 9.12 33.30
N ALA A 606 0.79 7.91 33.24
CA ALA A 606 0.71 6.99 34.36
C ALA A 606 1.94 6.06 34.37
N ILE A 607 2.55 5.89 35.54
CA ILE A 607 3.81 5.16 35.74
C ILE A 607 3.61 4.13 36.85
N GLY A 608 3.85 2.84 36.57
CA GLY A 608 3.82 1.78 37.57
C GLY A 608 5.17 1.58 38.25
N ALA A 609 5.13 1.43 39.57
CA ALA A 609 6.20 0.92 40.44
C ALA A 609 5.64 -0.29 41.19
N PRO A 610 5.55 -1.47 40.54
CA PRO A 610 4.79 -2.60 41.06
C PRO A 610 5.39 -3.22 42.32
N ASP A 611 6.69 -2.99 42.58
CA ASP A 611 7.40 -3.65 43.66
C ASP A 611 7.62 -2.72 44.87
N GLU A 612 7.07 -1.48 44.83
CA GLU A 612 7.03 -0.48 45.92
C GLU A 612 6.48 -1.03 47.26
N ASP A 613 7.16 -0.69 48.36
CA ASP A 613 6.79 -1.02 49.75
C ASP A 613 5.69 -0.07 50.32
N VAL A 614 4.42 -0.39 50.07
CA VAL A 614 3.30 0.50 50.46
C VAL A 614 2.74 0.21 51.86
N ASP A 615 2.56 1.25 52.68
CA ASP A 615 2.00 1.19 54.05
C ASP A 615 2.73 0.18 55.00
N GLY A 616 3.95 -0.24 54.65
CA GLY A 616 4.73 -1.25 55.37
C GLY A 616 4.42 -2.70 54.96
N HIS A 617 3.93 -2.91 53.74
CA HIS A 617 3.73 -4.19 53.10
C HIS A 617 4.67 -4.31 51.89
N ASP A 618 5.65 -5.20 51.97
CA ASP A 618 6.67 -5.31 50.94
C ASP A 618 6.13 -5.86 49.61
N ASP A 619 6.53 -5.29 48.47
CA ASP A 619 6.00 -5.57 47.12
C ASP A 619 4.49 -5.25 46.94
N GLY A 620 3.96 -4.23 47.62
CA GLY A 620 2.54 -3.85 47.54
C GLY A 620 2.16 -3.17 46.20
N GLY A 621 3.06 -2.33 45.70
CA GLY A 621 2.97 -1.67 44.41
C GLY A 621 2.17 -0.37 44.38
N ALA A 622 2.61 0.55 43.53
CA ALA A 622 2.03 1.87 43.33
C ALA A 622 1.95 2.29 41.86
N VAL A 623 1.14 3.33 41.61
CA VAL A 623 1.03 4.00 40.31
C VAL A 623 1.05 5.52 40.51
N HIS A 624 1.99 6.19 39.87
CA HIS A 624 2.12 7.65 39.83
C HIS A 624 1.43 8.21 38.59
N VAL A 625 1.00 9.47 38.61
CA VAL A 625 0.43 10.13 37.43
C VAL A 625 0.97 11.55 37.29
N PHE A 626 1.92 11.71 36.38
CA PHE A 626 2.52 13.00 36.05
C PHE A 626 1.69 13.69 34.97
N ARG A 627 1.42 14.97 35.18
CA ARG A 627 0.58 15.72 34.23
C ARG A 627 1.35 16.25 33.05
N GLY A 628 0.73 16.25 31.87
CA GLY A 628 1.18 17.04 30.74
C GLY A 628 1.09 18.54 31.02
N THR A 629 2.00 19.32 30.45
CA THR A 629 1.97 20.79 30.51
C THR A 629 2.73 21.37 29.32
N ALA A 630 2.55 22.66 29.03
CA ALA A 630 3.37 23.40 28.04
C ALA A 630 4.89 23.48 28.33
N ALA A 631 5.40 22.75 29.33
CA ALA A 631 6.82 22.54 29.63
C ALA A 631 7.19 21.05 29.76
N GLY A 632 6.34 20.15 29.26
CA GLY A 632 6.44 18.70 29.43
C GLY A 632 5.77 18.17 30.70
N LEU A 633 6.13 16.94 31.08
CA LEU A 633 5.58 16.29 32.26
C LEU A 633 5.90 17.04 33.55
N SER A 634 5.01 16.90 34.53
CA SER A 634 5.16 17.47 35.86
C SER A 634 4.59 16.57 36.95
N ALA A 635 5.44 16.16 37.90
CA ALA A 635 5.05 15.54 39.17
C ALA A 635 4.40 16.52 40.17
N ALA A 636 4.06 17.76 39.77
CA ALA A 636 3.55 18.79 40.67
C ALA A 636 2.13 18.46 41.19
N GLY A 637 2.07 17.75 42.33
CA GLY A 637 0.83 17.22 42.88
C GLY A 637 0.51 15.81 42.37
N ASP A 638 1.56 15.03 42.05
CA ASP A 638 1.51 13.61 41.73
C ASP A 638 0.59 12.81 42.68
N PRO A 639 -0.46 12.15 42.15
CA PRO A 639 -1.31 11.25 42.91
C PRO A 639 -0.76 9.82 42.84
N MET A 640 0.02 9.43 43.84
CA MET A 640 0.39 8.03 44.07
C MET A 640 -0.85 7.20 44.44
N PHE A 641 -1.26 6.29 43.56
CA PHE A 641 -2.35 5.34 43.75
C PHE A 641 -1.82 3.98 44.19
N HIS A 642 -2.52 3.37 45.13
CA HIS A 642 -2.29 2.03 45.68
C HIS A 642 -3.63 1.50 46.24
N GLU A 643 -3.73 0.25 46.67
CA GLU A 643 -5.05 -0.33 46.99
C GLU A 643 -5.75 0.24 48.23
N ASN A 644 -5.00 0.91 49.13
CA ASN A 644 -5.59 1.68 50.24
C ASN A 644 -6.05 3.09 49.82
N SER A 645 -5.83 3.50 48.56
CA SER A 645 -6.23 4.82 48.05
C SER A 645 -7.75 5.00 47.92
N PRO A 646 -8.28 6.23 48.10
CA PRO A 646 -9.71 6.47 48.01
C PRO A 646 -10.32 6.08 46.65
N ASN A 647 -11.31 5.18 46.68
CA ASN A 647 -12.01 4.62 45.52
C ASN A 647 -11.21 3.62 44.66
N VAL A 648 -10.03 3.20 45.11
CA VAL A 648 -9.47 1.90 44.68
C VAL A 648 -10.19 0.80 45.50
N ALA A 649 -10.31 -0.40 44.93
CA ALA A 649 -11.00 -1.52 45.56
C ALA A 649 -10.00 -2.62 45.88
N GLY A 650 -9.82 -2.91 47.17
CA GLY A 650 -8.81 -3.82 47.69
C GLY A 650 -8.35 -3.33 49.07
N SER A 651 -7.21 -3.83 49.50
CA SER A 651 -6.36 -3.27 50.55
C SER A 651 -4.98 -3.85 50.37
N VAL A 652 -3.93 -3.04 50.49
CA VAL A 652 -2.56 -3.51 50.21
C VAL A 652 -2.19 -4.69 51.12
N GLU A 653 -1.83 -5.80 50.50
CA GLU A 653 -1.18 -6.98 51.07
C GLU A 653 0.25 -7.11 50.52
N LYS A 654 0.99 -8.15 50.91
CA LYS A 654 2.40 -8.33 50.46
C LYS A 654 2.42 -9.08 49.12
N GLY A 655 2.93 -8.42 48.08
CA GLY A 655 3.17 -9.05 46.77
C GLY A 655 2.03 -8.92 45.77
N ASP A 656 1.01 -8.09 46.02
CA ASP A 656 -0.12 -7.89 45.08
C ASP A 656 0.34 -7.23 43.77
N ARG A 657 1.40 -6.42 43.88
CA ARG A 657 2.10 -5.72 42.81
C ARG A 657 1.16 -4.85 41.97
N PHE A 658 0.43 -3.98 42.65
CA PHE A 658 -0.45 -2.99 42.02
C PHE A 658 0.36 -2.05 41.12
N GLY A 659 -0.04 -1.90 39.86
CA GLY A 659 0.74 -1.15 38.87
C GLY A 659 1.60 -2.01 37.93
N TRP A 660 1.52 -3.34 38.03
CA TRP A 660 2.22 -4.28 37.14
C TRP A 660 1.86 -4.09 35.66
N SER A 661 0.61 -3.70 35.37
CA SER A 661 0.18 -3.34 34.03
C SER A 661 -0.81 -2.19 34.06
N LEU A 662 -0.70 -1.32 33.06
CA LEU A 662 -1.55 -0.14 32.88
C LEU A 662 -2.21 -0.17 31.51
N ALA A 663 -3.40 0.42 31.42
CA ALA A 663 -4.04 0.75 30.14
C ALA A 663 -4.85 2.04 30.32
N ALA A 664 -4.69 2.96 29.37
CA ALA A 664 -5.44 4.21 29.33
C ALA A 664 -6.51 4.18 28.23
N GLY A 665 -7.53 5.02 28.39
CA GLY A 665 -8.53 5.29 27.37
C GLY A 665 -9.89 5.60 27.99
N ASN A 666 -10.70 6.40 27.30
CA ASN A 666 -12.07 6.74 27.71
C ASN A 666 -12.99 5.50 27.76
N PHE A 667 -13.05 4.84 28.94
CA PHE A 667 -13.79 3.59 29.15
C PHE A 667 -15.25 3.83 29.56
N ASP A 668 -15.56 4.97 30.17
CA ASP A 668 -16.92 5.32 30.63
C ASP A 668 -17.73 6.22 29.67
N GLY A 669 -17.05 6.89 28.73
CA GLY A 669 -17.63 7.71 27.67
C GLY A 669 -17.83 9.19 28.01
N ASP A 670 -17.29 9.70 29.13
CA ASP A 670 -17.53 11.09 29.58
C ASP A 670 -16.70 12.16 28.88
N GLY A 671 -15.57 11.78 28.26
CA GLY A 671 -14.72 12.66 27.45
C GLY A 671 -13.31 12.89 27.98
N PHE A 672 -12.98 12.31 29.14
CA PHE A 672 -11.62 12.18 29.67
C PHE A 672 -11.12 10.76 29.37
N ASP A 673 -9.81 10.53 29.40
CA ASP A 673 -9.30 9.15 29.46
C ASP A 673 -9.40 8.60 30.88
N ASP A 674 -9.73 7.32 31.00
CA ASP A 674 -9.70 6.57 32.26
C ASP A 674 -8.40 5.76 32.36
N LEU A 675 -7.96 5.46 33.59
CA LEU A 675 -6.81 4.59 33.86
C LEU A 675 -7.25 3.26 34.47
N ALA A 676 -6.95 2.16 33.78
CA ALA A 676 -7.08 0.80 34.28
C ALA A 676 -5.73 0.27 34.78
N ILE A 677 -5.73 -0.32 35.97
CA ILE A 677 -4.53 -0.77 36.69
C ILE A 677 -4.66 -2.26 37.02
N GLY A 678 -3.60 -3.03 36.79
CA GLY A 678 -3.48 -4.43 37.15
C GLY A 678 -2.72 -4.65 38.46
N ALA A 679 -3.24 -5.53 39.30
CA ALA A 679 -2.58 -6.19 40.43
C ALA A 679 -2.73 -7.71 40.22
N PRO A 680 -1.81 -8.37 39.49
CA PRO A 680 -2.02 -9.74 38.99
C PRO A 680 -1.85 -10.82 40.07
N TYR A 681 -1.35 -10.45 41.26
CA TYR A 681 -1.09 -11.36 42.37
C TYR A 681 -2.04 -11.16 43.57
N GLU A 682 -2.92 -10.16 43.51
CA GLU A 682 -3.98 -9.89 44.51
C GLU A 682 -4.77 -11.16 44.86
N ASP A 683 -4.78 -11.49 46.16
CA ASP A 683 -5.37 -12.68 46.72
C ASP A 683 -6.89 -12.42 46.92
N LEU A 684 -7.69 -12.62 45.84
CA LEU A 684 -9.14 -12.31 45.67
C LEU A 684 -10.15 -12.92 46.70
N ALA A 685 -9.76 -13.15 47.94
CA ALA A 685 -10.50 -13.76 49.03
C ALA A 685 -11.55 -12.84 49.70
N GLY A 686 -12.22 -11.95 48.97
CA GLY A 686 -13.28 -11.13 49.56
C GLY A 686 -14.20 -10.35 48.62
N HIS A 687 -13.67 -9.67 47.61
CA HIS A 687 -14.41 -8.65 46.86
C HIS A 687 -14.25 -8.80 45.34
N GLY A 688 -15.36 -8.70 44.62
CA GLY A 688 -15.40 -8.96 43.18
C GLY A 688 -15.49 -7.68 42.36
N GLY A 689 -14.60 -7.57 41.37
CA GLY A 689 -14.71 -6.64 40.25
C GLY A 689 -14.17 -5.23 40.54
N ALA A 690 -12.98 -4.95 40.01
CA ALA A 690 -12.42 -3.61 39.98
C ALA A 690 -13.38 -2.59 39.37
N ARG A 691 -13.41 -1.38 39.93
CA ARG A 691 -14.14 -0.24 39.41
C ARG A 691 -13.19 0.93 39.37
N LEU A 692 -13.03 1.54 38.19
CA LEU A 692 -12.00 2.53 37.90
C LEU A 692 -12.11 3.75 38.84
N PRO A 693 -10.97 4.30 39.31
CA PRO A 693 -10.96 5.54 40.10
C PRO A 693 -11.33 6.75 39.23
N ARG A 694 -11.94 7.76 39.83
CA ARG A 694 -12.30 9.02 39.15
C ARG A 694 -11.20 10.07 39.30
N TYR A 695 -10.74 10.64 38.19
CA TYR A 695 -10.03 11.92 38.24
C TYR A 695 -11.01 13.09 38.36
N GLY A 696 -10.92 13.85 39.46
CA GLY A 696 -11.92 14.83 39.88
C GLY A 696 -11.77 16.23 39.29
N GLY A 697 -11.57 16.39 37.97
CA GLY A 697 -11.28 17.67 37.29
C GLY A 697 -12.45 18.67 37.11
N GLY A 698 -13.62 18.44 37.73
CA GLY A 698 -14.86 19.19 37.40
C GLY A 698 -15.08 20.50 38.19
N PRO A 699 -15.43 21.63 37.54
CA PRO A 699 -15.73 22.89 38.24
C PRO A 699 -17.06 22.84 39.01
N VAL A 700 -17.12 23.54 40.15
CA VAL A 700 -18.25 23.53 41.10
C VAL A 700 -19.56 24.06 40.49
N GLY A 701 -20.38 23.15 39.94
CA GLY A 701 -21.52 23.47 39.06
C GLY A 701 -22.88 22.85 39.43
N ARG A 702 -23.44 23.18 40.60
CA ARG A 702 -24.87 23.02 41.01
C ARG A 702 -25.61 21.69 40.67
N ARG A 703 -25.87 20.92 41.73
CA ARG A 703 -26.83 19.79 41.79
C ARG A 703 -28.15 20.08 41.05
N ARG A 704 -28.64 19.09 40.29
CA ARG A 704 -30.07 18.80 40.13
C ARG A 704 -30.39 17.39 40.65
N SER A 705 -31.62 17.22 41.11
CA SER A 705 -32.07 16.17 42.02
C SER A 705 -32.69 14.96 41.32
N ASP A 706 -32.40 13.78 41.89
CA ASP A 706 -33.31 12.65 42.13
C ASP A 706 -34.29 12.20 41.03
N VAL A 707 -33.97 11.08 40.37
CA VAL A 707 -34.95 10.08 39.88
C VAL A 707 -34.37 8.67 40.08
N PRO A 708 -35.02 7.76 40.83
CA PRO A 708 -34.57 6.37 40.98
C PRO A 708 -34.88 5.50 39.74
N PRO A 709 -34.17 4.37 39.54
CA PRO A 709 -34.29 3.54 38.34
C PRO A 709 -35.55 2.65 38.33
N GLY A 710 -35.89 2.20 37.12
CA GLY A 710 -36.86 1.13 36.82
C GLY A 710 -36.40 0.34 35.61
#